data_AF-A0A1V4D3D5-F1
#
_entry.id   AF-A0A1V4D3D5-F1
#
_cell.length_a   1.000
_cell.length_b   1.000
_cell.length_c   1.000
_cell.angle_alpha   90.00
_cell.angle_beta   90.00
_cell.angle_gamma   90.00
#
_symmetry.space_group_name_H-M   'P 1'
#
loop_
_entity.id
_entity.type
_entity.pdbx_description
1 polymer ?
#
loop_
_entity_poly.entity_id
_entity_poly.type
_entity_poly.pdbx_seq_one_letter_code
_entity_poly.pdbx_strand_id
1 'polypeptide(L)'
;MGWFHAHGGSSRPAVSILAKADGRPAGAGVLLPRRHLLTCAHVVNSALGKDMLAPDHPGPIAVSVRLHGPEHTVEAHAELAVWIPPRTDDGGLGAFEWNGDLAVLRLNGALPPAIEPPSWHPMAKRQLVRAWHGSGEPGVFADAEVSACDGRFGYFDGAERALDIEPAYSGGPLWSNDEDAVVGLVTAKLRIQGTPRRAWGIPWQRVTRELDDAGAGHLLPRQPAEDLSDHPAYAELVALLDGPLPLSEGWIRCCRTVARQCGLGHRADGVPSAEEFAQLLLTRGRALPALVEAVRGTAGPVADDLLAIGRRCGLPKLLSPGEHERLLAQLRALPEAAAAGVPGAVRAALPLAALPAALLTGGDGHGGLGDGHDGPGGGHDGPGGGHHSPERDVGGDGRGGRFEALIAHVEGLHGDSSPADDGAAPAVPGLLRAVEFVAAGCCPTEQRAALRRWNAAVARRLGVHDAALMDRRHDAEQWARNASRGTAPRVVARLDRCEPSPGGTPVAAREEEPERYRLRLWCDDGDGLRQVSDDSERPRGAQEVAQEIFAAVGALRRPDPSGPRPVIELIVDRDALEVPVDRWKAAGPGAVLPIRLGTPYPLVVNCPELRELNGGTMLDQWRERWARLEAEEPVHIDDATAPDPEAVCGLLMERLTARVTVDVAAHRRTGVVQMCLAAGVPVVLWDRSGEQGSPAVRHAAGAGTRQLPEAVRTYRTKTLQRPGDYPGRPVLAWADAGRALPRLDLVDPTE
;
A
#
# COMPACT_ATOMS: atom_id res chain seq x y z
N MET A 1 11.52 -10.25 -29.67
CA MET A 1 10.65 -9.53 -30.63
C MET A 1 11.52 -8.88 -31.71
N GLY A 2 11.78 -9.57 -32.83
CA GLY A 2 12.37 -8.93 -34.01
C GLY A 2 13.65 -8.12 -33.78
N TRP A 3 13.63 -6.79 -33.94
CA TRP A 3 14.79 -5.91 -33.65
C TRP A 3 15.21 -5.90 -32.17
N PHE A 4 14.27 -6.10 -31.23
CA PHE A 4 14.52 -6.19 -29.79
C PHE A 4 14.63 -7.64 -29.32
N HIS A 5 15.64 -7.91 -28.50
CA HIS A 5 15.79 -9.20 -27.83
C HIS A 5 16.08 -8.98 -26.36
N ALA A 6 15.64 -9.88 -25.49
CA ALA A 6 16.11 -9.85 -24.11
C ALA A 6 17.65 -9.96 -24.14
N HIS A 7 18.35 -9.17 -23.32
CA HIS A 7 19.76 -9.48 -23.10
C HIS A 7 19.80 -10.89 -22.53
N GLY A 8 20.45 -11.82 -23.24
CA GLY A 8 20.65 -13.19 -22.78
C GLY A 8 21.35 -13.15 -21.42
N GLY A 9 20.55 -13.22 -20.37
CA GLY A 9 20.99 -12.86 -19.04
C GLY A 9 19.91 -13.20 -18.02
N SER A 10 20.34 -14.03 -17.07
CA SER A 10 19.73 -14.28 -15.77
C SER A 10 18.67 -15.39 -15.70
N SER A 11 18.85 -16.17 -14.63
CA SER A 11 17.95 -17.15 -14.01
C SER A 11 16.54 -17.21 -14.59
N ARG A 12 16.24 -18.33 -15.25
CA ARG A 12 14.91 -18.67 -15.75
C ARG A 12 14.18 -19.42 -14.64
N PRO A 13 12.94 -19.05 -14.28
CA PRO A 13 12.30 -19.61 -13.13
C PRO A 13 12.08 -21.12 -13.30
N ALA A 14 12.89 -21.90 -12.62
CA ALA A 14 12.67 -23.33 -12.45
C ALA A 14 11.64 -23.49 -11.33
N VAL A 15 10.70 -24.42 -11.51
CA VAL A 15 9.79 -24.82 -10.43
C VAL A 15 10.13 -26.25 -10.08
N SER A 16 10.39 -26.53 -8.80
CA SER A 16 10.50 -27.89 -8.27
C SER A 16 9.15 -28.36 -7.78
N ILE A 17 8.74 -29.57 -8.16
CA ILE A 17 7.66 -30.29 -7.49
C ILE A 17 8.33 -31.23 -6.48
N LEU A 18 8.02 -31.06 -5.19
CA LEU A 18 8.75 -31.75 -4.12
C LEU A 18 8.05 -33.05 -3.72
N ALA A 19 8.83 -34.12 -3.56
CA ALA A 19 8.35 -35.40 -3.06
C ALA A 19 7.99 -35.30 -1.58
N LYS A 20 6.83 -35.86 -1.20
CA LYS A 20 6.36 -35.87 0.19
C LYS A 20 7.28 -36.67 1.13
N ALA A 21 7.99 -37.66 0.61
CA ALA A 21 8.81 -38.57 1.41
C ALA A 21 10.09 -37.94 1.95
N ASP A 22 10.81 -37.15 1.13
CA ASP A 22 12.14 -36.64 1.45
C ASP A 22 12.36 -35.16 1.09
N GLY A 23 11.35 -34.47 0.54
CA GLY A 23 11.43 -33.07 0.13
C GLY A 23 12.35 -32.82 -1.08
N ARG A 24 12.83 -33.87 -1.75
CA ARG A 24 13.64 -33.74 -2.97
C ARG A 24 12.75 -33.48 -4.19
N PRO A 25 13.28 -32.88 -5.27
CA PRO A 25 12.51 -32.70 -6.49
C PRO A 25 12.09 -34.06 -7.09
N ALA A 26 10.78 -34.32 -7.12
CA ALA A 26 10.19 -35.42 -7.87
C ALA A 26 10.19 -35.15 -9.39
N GLY A 27 10.17 -33.86 -9.74
CA GLY A 27 10.16 -33.35 -11.10
C GLY A 27 10.21 -31.83 -11.10
N ALA A 28 10.05 -31.27 -12.28
CA ALA A 28 10.04 -29.85 -12.52
C ALA A 28 8.65 -29.37 -13.01
N GLY A 29 8.49 -28.06 -13.07
CA GLY A 29 7.29 -27.40 -13.59
C GLY A 29 7.60 -26.06 -14.21
N VAL A 30 6.60 -25.48 -14.85
CA VAL A 30 6.68 -24.18 -15.54
C VAL A 30 5.52 -23.31 -15.09
N LEU A 31 5.77 -22.03 -14.85
CA LEU A 31 4.73 -21.08 -14.50
C LEU A 31 3.79 -20.82 -15.68
N LEU A 32 2.50 -20.76 -15.36
CA LEU A 32 1.42 -20.25 -16.21
C LEU A 32 0.87 -18.95 -15.62
N PRO A 33 0.14 -18.14 -16.42
CA PRO A 33 -0.52 -16.95 -15.91
C PRO A 33 -1.48 -17.23 -14.75
N ARG A 34 -1.85 -16.17 -14.04
CA ARG A 34 -2.85 -16.21 -12.95
C ARG A 34 -2.50 -17.19 -11.82
N ARG A 35 -1.20 -17.33 -11.51
CA ARG A 35 -0.68 -18.16 -10.40
C ARG A 35 -0.90 -19.66 -10.59
N HIS A 36 -0.85 -20.13 -11.84
CA HIS A 36 -0.89 -21.54 -12.15
C HIS A 36 0.51 -22.07 -12.50
N LEU A 37 0.67 -23.37 -12.38
CA LEU A 37 1.87 -24.13 -12.71
C LEU A 37 1.46 -25.28 -13.62
N LEU A 38 2.26 -25.54 -14.64
CA LEU A 38 2.13 -26.70 -15.51
C LEU A 38 3.26 -27.68 -15.22
N THR A 39 2.93 -28.96 -15.10
CA THR A 39 3.88 -30.07 -14.97
C THR A 39 3.29 -31.34 -15.58
N CYS A 40 4.03 -32.43 -15.56
CA CYS A 40 3.51 -33.74 -15.94
C CYS A 40 2.66 -34.35 -14.81
N ALA A 41 1.58 -35.03 -15.15
CA ALA A 41 0.73 -35.74 -14.18
C ALA A 41 1.53 -36.81 -13.42
N HIS A 42 2.44 -37.49 -14.10
CA HIS A 42 3.30 -38.51 -13.52
C HIS A 42 4.30 -37.97 -12.48
N VAL A 43 4.68 -36.69 -12.59
CA VAL A 43 5.51 -36.00 -11.59
C VAL A 43 4.71 -35.82 -10.31
N VAL A 44 3.43 -35.45 -10.41
CA VAL A 44 2.52 -35.35 -9.26
C VAL A 44 2.31 -36.73 -8.62
N ASN A 45 2.10 -37.79 -9.42
CA ASN A 45 2.04 -39.16 -8.89
C ASN A 45 3.32 -39.54 -8.14
N SER A 46 4.48 -39.26 -8.71
CA SER A 46 5.79 -39.51 -8.08
C SER A 46 5.94 -38.72 -6.78
N ALA A 47 5.54 -37.44 -6.76
CA ALA A 47 5.59 -36.60 -5.57
C ALA A 47 4.69 -37.11 -4.43
N LEU A 48 3.57 -37.75 -4.78
CA LEU A 48 2.64 -38.39 -3.86
C LEU A 48 3.06 -39.82 -3.46
N GLY A 49 4.14 -40.36 -4.05
CA GLY A 49 4.57 -41.75 -3.83
C GLY A 49 3.66 -42.81 -4.45
N LYS A 50 2.90 -42.44 -5.49
CA LYS A 50 2.04 -43.36 -6.25
C LYS A 50 2.78 -43.97 -7.44
N ASP A 51 2.18 -44.98 -8.05
CA ASP A 51 2.64 -45.46 -9.36
C ASP A 51 2.61 -44.32 -10.38
N MET A 52 3.71 -44.14 -11.11
CA MET A 52 3.96 -42.99 -11.96
C MET A 52 2.89 -42.83 -13.04
N LEU A 53 2.42 -43.94 -13.63
CA LEU A 53 1.46 -43.94 -14.74
C LEU A 53 0.03 -44.27 -14.27
N ALA A 54 -0.24 -44.21 -12.97
CA ALA A 54 -1.59 -44.39 -12.45
C ALA A 54 -2.57 -43.38 -13.08
N PRO A 55 -3.64 -43.85 -13.76
CA PRO A 55 -4.57 -42.96 -14.47
C PRO A 55 -5.60 -42.31 -13.54
N ASP A 56 -5.81 -42.87 -12.35
CA ASP A 56 -6.83 -42.40 -11.41
C ASP A 56 -6.57 -40.96 -10.96
N HIS A 57 -7.64 -40.15 -10.97
CA HIS A 57 -7.55 -38.78 -10.45
C HIS A 57 -7.15 -38.82 -8.96
N PRO A 58 -6.11 -38.09 -8.52
CA PRO A 58 -5.58 -38.23 -7.16
C PRO A 58 -6.47 -37.62 -6.06
N GLY A 59 -7.70 -37.19 -6.37
CA GLY A 59 -8.54 -36.34 -5.52
C GLY A 59 -8.02 -34.91 -5.35
N PRO A 60 -8.61 -34.12 -4.43
CA PRO A 60 -8.09 -32.81 -4.04
C PRO A 60 -6.78 -33.00 -3.26
N ILE A 61 -5.67 -32.61 -3.89
CA ILE A 61 -4.32 -32.74 -3.31
C ILE A 61 -3.62 -31.38 -3.33
N ALA A 62 -2.75 -31.18 -2.35
CA ALA A 62 -1.79 -30.09 -2.30
C ALA A 62 -0.37 -30.68 -2.34
N VAL A 63 0.47 -30.14 -3.22
CA VAL A 63 1.89 -30.50 -3.32
C VAL A 63 2.76 -29.33 -2.90
N SER A 64 3.88 -29.63 -2.24
CA SER A 64 4.90 -28.61 -1.94
C SER A 64 5.70 -28.33 -3.21
N VAL A 65 5.91 -27.05 -3.49
CA VAL A 65 6.66 -26.58 -4.65
C VAL A 65 7.70 -25.55 -4.22
N ARG A 66 8.78 -25.47 -5.00
CA ARG A 66 9.83 -24.47 -4.82
C ARG A 66 10.00 -23.66 -6.10
N LEU A 67 9.85 -22.36 -5.99
CA LEU A 67 9.95 -21.39 -7.08
C LEU A 67 11.34 -20.75 -7.02
N HIS A 68 12.16 -20.99 -8.03
CA HIS A 68 13.52 -20.47 -8.10
C HIS A 68 13.54 -19.16 -8.89
N GLY A 69 13.79 -18.04 -8.23
CA GLY A 69 14.02 -16.73 -8.85
C GLY A 69 15.53 -16.40 -8.96
N PRO A 70 15.89 -15.26 -9.56
CA PRO A 70 17.28 -14.84 -9.70
C PRO A 70 17.99 -14.58 -8.36
N GLU A 71 17.27 -14.05 -7.37
CA GLU A 71 17.83 -13.63 -6.08
C GLU A 71 17.18 -14.33 -4.88
N HIS A 72 16.07 -15.05 -5.11
CA HIS A 72 15.28 -15.67 -4.05
C HIS A 72 14.75 -17.03 -4.47
N THR A 73 14.58 -17.91 -3.50
CA THR A 73 13.89 -19.18 -3.66
C THR A 73 12.71 -19.19 -2.70
N VAL A 74 11.51 -19.42 -3.23
CA VAL A 74 10.26 -19.36 -2.46
C VAL A 74 9.64 -20.75 -2.41
N GLU A 75 9.35 -21.24 -1.21
CA GLU A 75 8.54 -22.45 -1.03
C GLU A 75 7.06 -22.08 -0.91
N ALA A 76 6.21 -22.86 -1.58
CA ALA A 76 4.77 -22.66 -1.60
C ALA A 76 4.04 -24.01 -1.65
N HIS A 77 2.73 -23.97 -1.39
CA HIS A 77 1.84 -25.10 -1.65
C HIS A 77 1.01 -24.82 -2.90
N ALA A 78 0.82 -25.86 -3.72
CA ALA A 78 0.02 -25.78 -4.92
C ALA A 78 -1.06 -26.87 -4.93
N GLU A 79 -2.30 -26.46 -5.19
CA GLU A 79 -3.47 -27.34 -5.26
C GLU A 79 -3.72 -27.82 -6.69
N LEU A 80 -4.13 -29.07 -6.87
CA LEU A 80 -4.47 -29.59 -8.19
C LEU A 80 -5.72 -28.88 -8.74
N ALA A 81 -5.59 -28.26 -9.92
CA ALA A 81 -6.65 -27.56 -10.62
C ALA A 81 -7.15 -28.32 -11.85
N VAL A 82 -6.25 -28.92 -12.63
CA VAL A 82 -6.58 -29.71 -13.82
C VAL A 82 -5.75 -30.98 -13.83
N TRP A 83 -6.39 -32.11 -14.12
CA TRP A 83 -5.74 -33.41 -14.24
C TRP A 83 -6.05 -34.06 -15.59
N ILE A 84 -5.01 -34.29 -16.38
CA ILE A 84 -5.08 -35.01 -17.65
C ILE A 84 -4.17 -36.23 -17.51
N PRO A 85 -4.73 -37.44 -17.30
CA PRO A 85 -3.94 -38.60 -16.92
C PRO A 85 -3.03 -39.07 -18.07
N PRO A 86 -1.92 -39.77 -17.75
CA PRO A 86 -1.14 -40.52 -18.74
C PRO A 86 -2.01 -41.59 -19.42
N ARG A 87 -1.99 -41.68 -20.75
CA ARG A 87 -2.76 -42.65 -21.54
C ARG A 87 -1.87 -43.43 -22.50
N THR A 88 -1.73 -44.74 -22.26
CA THR A 88 -0.88 -45.66 -23.05
C THR A 88 -1.57 -46.18 -24.32
N ASP A 89 -2.89 -46.10 -24.40
CA ASP A 89 -3.69 -46.85 -25.37
C ASP A 89 -3.93 -46.09 -26.70
N ASP A 90 -3.52 -44.81 -26.78
CA ASP A 90 -3.76 -43.88 -27.88
C ASP A 90 -2.61 -43.81 -28.93
N GLY A 91 -1.95 -44.93 -29.21
CA GLY A 91 -1.13 -45.12 -30.42
C GLY A 91 0.25 -44.46 -30.46
N GLY A 92 1.00 -44.46 -29.36
CA GLY A 92 2.45 -44.21 -29.38
C GLY A 92 3.24 -45.35 -30.03
N LEU A 93 4.51 -45.13 -30.39
CA LEU A 93 5.46 -46.18 -30.76
C LEU A 93 5.66 -47.11 -29.55
N GLY A 94 4.86 -48.18 -29.48
CA GLY A 94 4.95 -49.35 -28.59
C GLY A 94 5.80 -49.22 -27.31
N ALA A 95 5.13 -49.27 -26.16
CA ALA A 95 5.68 -49.45 -24.81
C ALA A 95 6.44 -48.28 -24.13
N PHE A 96 6.73 -47.16 -24.81
CA PHE A 96 7.55 -46.08 -24.22
C PHE A 96 6.93 -44.67 -24.25
N GLU A 97 5.82 -44.48 -24.96
CA GLU A 97 5.16 -43.19 -25.19
C GLU A 97 3.72 -43.23 -24.70
N TRP A 98 3.21 -42.10 -24.18
CA TRP A 98 1.83 -41.97 -23.72
C TRP A 98 1.30 -40.56 -23.99
N ASN A 99 0.01 -40.44 -24.25
CA ASN A 99 -0.67 -39.15 -24.43
C ASN A 99 -1.15 -38.59 -23.07
N GLY A 100 -1.61 -37.34 -23.08
CA GLY A 100 -2.05 -36.65 -21.85
C GLY A 100 -0.86 -36.29 -20.98
N ASP A 101 -0.86 -36.79 -19.75
CA ASP A 101 0.20 -36.59 -18.75
C ASP A 101 0.47 -35.11 -18.44
N LEU A 102 -0.60 -34.37 -18.15
CA LEU A 102 -0.54 -32.96 -17.77
C LEU A 102 -1.27 -32.75 -16.45
N ALA A 103 -0.64 -31.99 -15.56
CA ALA A 103 -1.28 -31.48 -14.36
C ALA A 103 -1.09 -29.96 -14.29
N VAL A 104 -2.19 -29.25 -14.04
CA VAL A 104 -2.15 -27.83 -13.71
C VAL A 104 -2.38 -27.66 -12.22
N LEU A 105 -1.48 -26.98 -11.56
CA LEU A 105 -1.53 -26.70 -10.12
C LEU A 105 -1.74 -25.20 -9.90
N ARG A 106 -2.54 -24.83 -8.90
CA ARG A 106 -2.80 -23.44 -8.50
C ARG A 106 -2.02 -23.14 -7.23
N LEU A 107 -1.19 -22.08 -7.26
CA LEU A 107 -0.40 -21.66 -6.12
C LEU A 107 -1.24 -20.96 -5.06
N ASN A 108 -0.99 -21.31 -3.80
CA ASN A 108 -1.56 -20.63 -2.62
C ASN A 108 -0.62 -19.49 -2.19
N GLY A 109 -1.03 -18.24 -2.40
CA GLY A 109 -0.24 -17.05 -2.05
C GLY A 109 0.03 -16.12 -3.24
N ALA A 110 0.60 -14.94 -2.96
CA ALA A 110 1.05 -14.02 -4.01
C ALA A 110 2.47 -14.39 -4.47
N LEU A 111 2.72 -14.32 -5.79
CA LEU A 111 4.06 -14.48 -6.34
C LEU A 111 4.86 -13.17 -6.15
N PRO A 112 6.15 -13.23 -5.80
CA PRO A 112 7.03 -12.07 -5.87
C PRO A 112 7.05 -11.49 -7.29
N PRO A 113 7.12 -10.15 -7.47
CA PRO A 113 7.15 -9.53 -8.80
C PRO A 113 8.31 -10.01 -9.70
N ALA A 114 9.41 -10.48 -9.11
CA ALA A 114 10.57 -11.00 -9.85
C ALA A 114 10.34 -12.38 -10.51
N ILE A 115 9.25 -13.07 -10.20
CA ILE A 115 8.94 -14.41 -10.70
C ILE A 115 7.74 -14.31 -11.64
N GLU A 116 8.03 -14.22 -12.95
CA GLU A 116 7.02 -14.09 -14.00
C GLU A 116 6.90 -15.37 -14.85
N PRO A 117 5.71 -15.70 -15.39
CA PRO A 117 5.55 -16.79 -16.34
C PRO A 117 6.37 -16.55 -17.62
N PRO A 118 7.00 -17.57 -18.20
CA PRO A 118 7.73 -17.42 -19.46
C PRO A 118 6.78 -17.26 -20.65
N SER A 119 7.34 -16.78 -21.76
CA SER A 119 6.66 -16.83 -23.07
C SER A 119 6.65 -18.27 -23.60
N TRP A 120 5.60 -18.62 -24.36
CA TRP A 120 5.42 -19.95 -24.93
C TRP A 120 5.31 -19.89 -26.45
N HIS A 121 6.06 -20.74 -27.15
CA HIS A 121 6.02 -20.85 -28.61
C HIS A 121 5.82 -22.30 -29.06
N PRO A 122 5.37 -22.53 -30.31
CA PRO A 122 5.31 -23.88 -30.87
C PRO A 122 6.70 -24.53 -30.95
N MET A 123 6.75 -25.84 -30.66
CA MET A 123 7.94 -26.64 -30.90
C MET A 123 8.08 -26.94 -32.38
N ALA A 124 9.29 -26.77 -32.91
CA ALA A 124 9.64 -27.05 -34.30
C ALA A 124 10.95 -27.85 -34.39
N LYS A 125 11.07 -28.62 -35.48
CA LYS A 125 12.30 -29.37 -35.79
C LYS A 125 13.49 -28.40 -35.93
N ARG A 126 14.67 -28.82 -35.48
CA ARG A 126 15.95 -28.09 -35.49
C ARG A 126 16.04 -26.91 -34.52
N GLN A 127 15.06 -26.72 -33.62
CA GLN A 127 15.19 -25.76 -32.52
C GLN A 127 16.27 -26.24 -31.54
N LEU A 128 17.18 -25.33 -31.17
CA LEU A 128 18.14 -25.55 -30.10
C LEU A 128 17.45 -25.29 -28.76
N VAL A 129 17.34 -26.33 -27.95
CA VAL A 129 16.59 -26.30 -26.70
C VAL A 129 17.46 -26.67 -25.50
N ARG A 130 17.10 -26.11 -24.35
CA ARG A 130 17.71 -26.40 -23.06
C ARG A 130 16.64 -26.94 -22.10
N ALA A 131 16.83 -28.18 -21.65
CA ALA A 131 16.03 -28.79 -20.59
C ALA A 131 16.62 -28.42 -19.23
N TRP A 132 15.80 -27.94 -18.30
CA TRP A 132 16.24 -27.55 -16.97
C TRP A 132 15.86 -28.59 -15.91
N HIS A 133 16.76 -28.82 -14.97
CA HIS A 133 16.54 -29.74 -13.88
C HIS A 133 15.73 -29.10 -12.76
N GLY A 134 14.86 -29.87 -12.10
CA GLY A 134 14.02 -29.44 -11.00
C GLY A 134 14.75 -29.07 -9.71
N SER A 135 16.08 -29.09 -9.64
CA SER A 135 16.83 -28.61 -8.46
C SER A 135 16.90 -27.09 -8.36
N GLY A 136 16.79 -26.37 -9.48
CA GLY A 136 17.01 -24.93 -9.53
C GLY A 136 18.49 -24.51 -9.46
N GLU A 137 19.42 -25.47 -9.41
CA GLU A 137 20.86 -25.21 -9.34
C GLU A 137 21.38 -24.57 -10.63
N PRO A 138 22.07 -23.41 -10.55
CA PRO A 138 22.68 -22.78 -11.71
C PRO A 138 23.64 -23.73 -12.43
N GLY A 139 23.49 -23.88 -13.74
CA GLY A 139 24.35 -24.75 -14.54
C GLY A 139 23.91 -26.22 -14.63
N VAL A 140 22.83 -26.62 -13.95
CA VAL A 140 22.28 -27.98 -14.06
C VAL A 140 21.17 -27.99 -15.12
N PHE A 141 21.59 -28.19 -16.36
CA PHE A 141 20.72 -28.26 -17.53
C PHE A 141 21.29 -29.20 -18.59
N ALA A 142 20.46 -29.57 -19.57
CA ALA A 142 20.86 -30.36 -20.72
C ALA A 142 20.52 -29.64 -22.03
N ASP A 143 21.53 -29.37 -22.85
CA ASP A 143 21.36 -28.81 -24.19
C ASP A 143 21.07 -29.92 -25.21
N ALA A 144 20.11 -29.68 -26.09
CA ALA A 144 19.67 -30.61 -27.12
C ALA A 144 19.15 -29.88 -28.36
N GLU A 145 19.00 -30.61 -29.46
CA GLU A 145 18.31 -30.15 -30.66
C GLU A 145 17.03 -30.96 -30.85
N VAL A 146 15.93 -30.31 -31.22
CA VAL A 146 14.68 -30.97 -31.58
C VAL A 146 14.85 -31.73 -32.91
N SER A 147 15.14 -33.01 -32.82
CA SER A 147 15.34 -33.91 -33.96
C SER A 147 14.07 -34.16 -34.80
N ALA A 148 12.90 -34.18 -34.15
CA ALA A 148 11.59 -34.36 -34.79
C ALA A 148 10.46 -33.83 -33.91
N CYS A 149 9.39 -33.34 -34.53
CA CYS A 149 8.14 -33.01 -33.85
C CYS A 149 6.97 -33.32 -34.79
N ASP A 150 6.04 -34.17 -34.36
CA ASP A 150 4.89 -34.60 -35.17
C ASP A 150 3.56 -33.98 -34.70
N GLY A 151 3.64 -33.03 -33.76
CA GLY A 151 2.48 -32.38 -33.15
C GLY A 151 1.81 -33.18 -32.02
N ARG A 152 2.21 -34.43 -31.77
CA ARG A 152 1.88 -35.20 -30.57
C ARG A 152 3.07 -35.28 -29.63
N PHE A 153 4.25 -35.57 -30.17
CA PHE A 153 5.49 -35.75 -29.46
C PHE A 153 6.60 -34.88 -30.07
N GLY A 154 7.50 -34.41 -29.21
CA GLY A 154 8.72 -33.73 -29.59
C GLY A 154 9.93 -34.55 -29.17
N TYR A 155 10.77 -34.95 -30.12
CA TYR A 155 11.99 -35.72 -29.87
C TYR A 155 13.21 -34.82 -29.95
N PHE A 156 14.09 -34.92 -28.96
CA PHE A 156 15.31 -34.14 -28.93
C PHE A 156 16.51 -34.99 -28.54
N ASP A 157 17.63 -34.70 -29.21
CA ASP A 157 18.88 -35.44 -29.12
C ASP A 157 19.97 -34.50 -28.57
N GLY A 158 20.81 -34.99 -27.67
CA GLY A 158 21.89 -34.18 -27.07
C GLY A 158 23.05 -33.90 -28.04
N ALA A 159 23.66 -32.73 -27.92
CA ALA A 159 24.79 -32.33 -28.76
C ALA A 159 26.10 -32.95 -28.27
N GLU A 160 26.67 -33.92 -29.02
CA GLU A 160 27.99 -34.62 -28.89
C GLU A 160 28.45 -35.13 -27.49
N ARG A 161 27.79 -34.73 -26.40
CA ARG A 161 27.90 -35.18 -25.02
C ARG A 161 26.61 -35.89 -24.65
N ALA A 162 26.71 -36.90 -23.80
CA ALA A 162 25.56 -37.73 -23.42
C ALA A 162 24.41 -36.87 -22.85
N LEU A 163 23.24 -36.93 -23.49
CA LEU A 163 22.00 -36.38 -22.95
C LEU A 163 21.62 -37.16 -21.68
N ASP A 164 21.84 -36.57 -20.51
CA ASP A 164 21.53 -37.19 -19.22
C ASP A 164 20.30 -36.58 -18.55
N ILE A 165 19.16 -36.81 -19.21
CA ILE A 165 17.83 -36.53 -18.65
C ILE A 165 17.49 -37.62 -17.63
N GLU A 166 17.31 -37.18 -16.39
CA GLU A 166 16.92 -37.94 -15.20
C GLU A 166 15.49 -37.56 -14.75
N PRO A 167 14.86 -38.31 -13.82
CA PRO A 167 13.46 -38.07 -13.43
C PRO A 167 13.13 -36.62 -13.05
N ALA A 168 14.05 -35.91 -12.40
CA ALA A 168 13.84 -34.54 -11.95
C ALA A 168 13.85 -33.47 -13.06
N TYR A 169 14.10 -33.83 -14.33
CA TYR A 169 13.84 -32.97 -15.49
C TYR A 169 12.37 -33.03 -15.96
N SER A 170 11.67 -34.12 -15.65
CA SER A 170 10.31 -34.37 -16.16
C SER A 170 9.33 -33.31 -15.66
N GLY A 171 8.41 -32.88 -16.52
CA GLY A 171 7.53 -31.73 -16.28
C GLY A 171 8.22 -30.36 -16.41
N GLY A 172 9.55 -30.33 -16.58
CA GLY A 172 10.33 -29.11 -16.73
C GLY A 172 10.28 -28.51 -18.12
N PRO A 173 10.65 -27.22 -18.26
CA PRO A 173 10.56 -26.51 -19.52
C PRO A 173 11.66 -26.92 -20.51
N LEU A 174 11.29 -27.08 -21.78
CA LEU A 174 12.21 -27.06 -22.92
C LEU A 174 12.33 -25.63 -23.42
N TRP A 175 13.41 -24.95 -23.08
CA TRP A 175 13.64 -23.55 -23.46
C TRP A 175 14.35 -23.44 -24.80
N SER A 176 13.76 -22.74 -25.77
CA SER A 176 14.46 -22.30 -26.97
C SER A 176 15.34 -21.10 -26.63
N ASN A 177 16.66 -21.22 -26.83
CA ASN A 177 17.59 -20.14 -26.50
C ASN A 177 17.47 -18.95 -27.47
N ASP A 178 17.18 -19.23 -28.74
CA ASP A 178 17.07 -18.19 -29.78
C ASP A 178 15.78 -17.39 -29.65
N GLU A 179 14.70 -18.05 -29.23
CA GLU A 179 13.37 -17.44 -29.12
C GLU A 179 13.08 -16.91 -27.71
N ASP A 180 13.93 -17.23 -26.73
CA ASP A 180 13.76 -16.94 -25.31
C ASP A 180 12.35 -17.32 -24.80
N ALA A 181 11.90 -18.51 -25.21
CA ALA A 181 10.56 -19.02 -24.94
C ALA A 181 10.60 -20.51 -24.60
N VAL A 182 9.59 -20.98 -23.87
CA VAL A 182 9.37 -22.40 -23.62
C VAL A 182 8.59 -22.99 -24.80
N VAL A 183 9.11 -24.07 -25.38
CA VAL A 183 8.51 -24.71 -26.56
C VAL A 183 7.78 -26.02 -26.22
N GLY A 184 7.90 -26.51 -24.99
CA GLY A 184 7.23 -27.71 -24.51
C GLY A 184 7.73 -28.15 -23.14
N LEU A 185 7.33 -29.35 -22.74
CA LEU A 185 7.72 -29.99 -21.46
C LEU A 185 8.57 -31.22 -21.72
N VAL A 186 9.56 -31.49 -20.86
CA VAL A 186 10.28 -32.77 -20.85
C VAL A 186 9.40 -33.85 -20.22
N THR A 187 9.35 -35.05 -20.81
CA THR A 187 8.55 -36.15 -20.25
C THR A 187 9.43 -37.33 -19.84
N ALA A 188 10.19 -37.92 -20.76
CA ALA A 188 11.02 -39.08 -20.44
C ALA A 188 12.17 -39.29 -21.44
N LYS A 189 13.09 -40.18 -21.05
CA LYS A 189 14.23 -40.61 -21.87
C LYS A 189 13.90 -41.94 -22.58
N LEU A 190 14.12 -41.99 -23.90
CA LEU A 190 14.04 -43.24 -24.67
C LEU A 190 15.37 -44.00 -24.54
N ARG A 191 15.28 -45.27 -24.12
CA ARG A 191 16.42 -46.20 -24.13
C ARG A 191 16.21 -47.27 -25.20
N ILE A 192 16.47 -46.91 -26.45
CA ILE A 192 16.51 -47.87 -27.56
C ILE A 192 17.97 -48.36 -27.70
N GLN A 193 18.18 -49.67 -27.65
CA GLN A 193 19.51 -50.28 -27.81
C GLN A 193 20.09 -49.92 -29.19
N GLY A 194 21.28 -49.34 -29.24
CA GLY A 194 22.02 -49.05 -30.49
C GLY A 194 21.79 -47.68 -31.13
N THR A 195 20.90 -46.84 -30.58
CA THR A 195 20.65 -45.45 -31.04
C THR A 195 21.22 -44.41 -30.07
N PRO A 196 21.51 -43.17 -30.53
CA PRO A 196 21.90 -42.07 -29.65
C PRO A 196 20.87 -41.85 -28.54
N ARG A 197 21.34 -41.37 -27.37
CA ARG A 197 20.49 -41.10 -26.19
C ARG A 197 19.46 -40.02 -26.54
N ARG A 198 18.23 -40.45 -26.84
CA ARG A 198 17.09 -39.63 -27.21
C ARG A 198 16.18 -39.40 -26.01
N ALA A 199 15.61 -38.20 -25.89
CA ALA A 199 14.51 -37.93 -24.99
C ALA A 199 13.32 -37.39 -25.76
N TRP A 200 12.15 -37.40 -25.12
CA TRP A 200 10.95 -36.85 -25.68
C TRP A 200 10.19 -36.00 -24.67
N GLY A 201 9.31 -35.18 -25.21
CA GLY A 201 8.52 -34.23 -24.48
C GLY A 201 7.20 -33.94 -25.17
N ILE A 202 6.33 -33.21 -24.45
CA ILE A 202 5.03 -32.77 -24.95
C ILE A 202 5.21 -31.38 -25.58
N PRO A 203 5.01 -31.23 -26.90
CA PRO A 203 5.11 -29.95 -27.56
C PRO A 203 4.05 -28.95 -27.06
N TRP A 204 4.36 -27.66 -27.04
CA TRP A 204 3.41 -26.63 -26.62
C TRP A 204 2.07 -26.70 -27.38
N GLN A 205 2.10 -26.89 -28.70
CA GLN A 205 0.88 -27.08 -29.50
C GLN A 205 0.00 -28.27 -29.06
N ARG A 206 0.60 -29.30 -28.43
CA ARG A 206 -0.17 -30.42 -27.86
C ARG A 206 -0.71 -30.08 -26.48
N VAL A 207 0.06 -29.40 -25.64
CA VAL A 207 -0.38 -28.89 -24.34
C VAL A 207 -1.62 -28.01 -24.49
N THR A 208 -1.58 -27.03 -25.40
CA THR A 208 -2.70 -26.14 -25.73
C THR A 208 -3.97 -26.95 -26.03
N ARG A 209 -3.87 -27.91 -26.96
CA ARG A 209 -5.02 -28.73 -27.38
C ARG A 209 -5.60 -29.55 -26.23
N GLU A 210 -4.77 -30.23 -25.45
CA GLU A 210 -5.25 -31.04 -24.32
C GLU A 210 -5.92 -30.18 -23.24
N LEU A 211 -5.41 -28.98 -22.98
CA LEU A 211 -6.04 -28.05 -22.03
C LEU A 211 -7.34 -27.47 -22.57
N ASP A 212 -7.42 -27.14 -23.86
CA ASP A 212 -8.67 -26.71 -24.51
C ASP A 212 -9.73 -27.81 -24.46
N ASP A 213 -9.36 -29.05 -24.83
CA ASP A 213 -10.24 -30.22 -24.82
C ASP A 213 -10.75 -30.54 -23.39
N ALA A 214 -9.95 -30.23 -22.36
CA ALA A 214 -10.32 -30.34 -20.95
C ALA A 214 -11.14 -29.14 -20.42
N GLY A 215 -11.48 -28.15 -21.25
CA GLY A 215 -12.19 -26.93 -20.85
C GLY A 215 -11.33 -25.94 -20.04
N ALA A 216 -10.02 -26.17 -19.99
CA ALA A 216 -9.03 -25.40 -19.25
C ALA A 216 -8.26 -24.39 -20.13
N GLY A 217 -8.68 -24.18 -21.38
CA GLY A 217 -8.07 -23.24 -22.32
C GLY A 217 -7.90 -21.81 -21.79
N HIS A 218 -8.81 -21.38 -20.91
CA HIS A 218 -8.72 -20.09 -20.25
C HIS A 218 -7.43 -19.92 -19.42
N LEU A 219 -6.76 -20.99 -18.99
CA LEU A 219 -5.50 -20.96 -18.22
C LEU A 219 -4.26 -20.73 -19.10
N LEU A 220 -4.40 -20.86 -20.42
CA LEU A 220 -3.31 -20.66 -21.36
C LEU A 220 -2.91 -19.17 -21.42
N PRO A 221 -1.61 -18.87 -21.65
CA PRO A 221 -1.19 -17.54 -22.04
C PRO A 221 -1.91 -17.11 -23.30
N ARG A 222 -2.63 -15.98 -23.26
CA ARG A 222 -3.17 -15.35 -24.47
C ARG A 222 -1.99 -14.88 -25.32
N GLN A 223 -1.99 -15.20 -26.61
CA GLN A 223 -0.94 -14.71 -27.51
C GLN A 223 -1.03 -13.18 -27.59
N PRO A 224 0.05 -12.43 -27.32
CA PRO A 224 0.01 -10.97 -27.26
C PRO A 224 -0.38 -10.29 -28.59
N ALA A 225 -0.14 -10.95 -29.73
CA ALA A 225 -0.26 -10.30 -31.04
C ALA A 225 -1.70 -9.95 -31.43
N GLU A 226 -2.68 -10.78 -31.08
CA GLU A 226 -4.09 -10.54 -31.45
C GLU A 226 -4.77 -9.52 -30.52
N ASP A 227 -4.43 -9.50 -29.23
CA ASP A 227 -4.96 -8.52 -28.27
C ASP A 227 -4.32 -7.12 -28.42
N LEU A 228 -3.10 -7.01 -28.98
CA LEU A 228 -2.38 -5.74 -29.15
C LEU A 228 -2.88 -4.92 -30.33
N SER A 229 -3.24 -5.55 -31.46
CA SER A 229 -3.78 -4.82 -32.62
C SER A 229 -5.12 -4.16 -32.32
N ASP A 230 -5.89 -4.74 -31.42
CA ASP A 230 -7.19 -4.21 -30.97
C ASP A 230 -7.05 -3.16 -29.84
N HIS A 231 -5.84 -2.95 -29.32
CA HIS A 231 -5.60 -1.93 -28.31
C HIS A 231 -5.76 -0.52 -28.91
N PRO A 232 -6.54 0.40 -28.28
CA PRO A 232 -6.87 1.69 -28.88
C PRO A 232 -5.64 2.54 -29.23
N ALA A 233 -4.57 2.43 -28.46
CA ALA A 233 -3.31 3.12 -28.74
C ALA A 233 -2.48 2.54 -29.89
N TYR A 234 -2.71 1.30 -30.33
CA TYR A 234 -1.78 0.59 -31.23
C TYR A 234 -1.67 1.27 -32.59
N ALA A 235 -2.80 1.51 -33.25
CA ALA A 235 -2.83 2.18 -34.55
C ALA A 235 -2.28 3.62 -34.49
N GLU A 236 -2.58 4.35 -33.42
CA GLU A 236 -2.06 5.71 -33.22
C GLU A 236 -0.54 5.73 -33.01
N LEU A 237 0.00 4.78 -32.23
CA LEU A 237 1.43 4.64 -32.02
C LEU A 237 2.14 4.24 -33.32
N VAL A 238 1.61 3.27 -34.06
CA VAL A 238 2.17 2.85 -35.36
C VAL A 238 2.19 4.03 -36.32
N ALA A 239 1.08 4.76 -36.48
CA ALA A 239 1.02 5.93 -37.36
C ALA A 239 2.01 7.03 -36.97
N LEU A 240 2.19 7.30 -35.67
CA LEU A 240 3.16 8.27 -35.18
C LEU A 240 4.61 7.81 -35.44
N LEU A 241 4.86 6.51 -35.26
CA LEU A 241 6.17 5.88 -35.42
C LEU A 241 6.53 5.62 -36.88
N ASP A 242 5.57 5.58 -37.80
CA ASP A 242 5.79 5.57 -39.27
C ASP A 242 5.92 6.99 -39.86
N GLY A 243 5.71 8.02 -39.03
CA GLY A 243 5.71 9.42 -39.43
C GLY A 243 7.13 9.99 -39.68
N PRO A 244 7.34 11.31 -39.49
CA PRO A 244 8.63 11.96 -39.74
C PRO A 244 9.70 11.66 -38.67
N LEU A 245 9.33 11.08 -37.52
CA LEU A 245 10.24 10.80 -36.40
C LEU A 245 11.40 9.85 -36.79
N PRO A 246 11.18 8.72 -37.48
CA PRO A 246 12.24 7.81 -37.90
C PRO A 246 13.18 8.35 -38.96
N LEU A 247 12.78 9.41 -39.67
CA LEU A 247 13.59 10.06 -40.69
C LEU A 247 14.63 11.02 -40.10
N SER A 248 14.60 11.25 -38.78
CA SER A 248 15.58 12.08 -38.08
C SER A 248 16.90 11.35 -37.83
N GLU A 249 18.04 12.04 -37.98
CA GLU A 249 19.38 11.47 -37.73
C GLU A 249 19.57 10.91 -36.30
N GLY A 250 18.71 11.32 -35.36
CA GLY A 250 18.74 10.88 -33.96
C GLY A 250 17.91 9.62 -33.65
N TRP A 251 17.08 9.13 -34.57
CA TRP A 251 16.10 8.08 -34.26
C TRP A 251 16.74 6.74 -33.85
N ILE A 252 17.77 6.30 -34.57
CA ILE A 252 18.51 5.07 -34.23
C ILE A 252 19.07 5.16 -32.81
N ARG A 253 19.60 6.33 -32.42
CA ARG A 253 20.12 6.55 -31.07
C ARG A 253 19.01 6.51 -30.01
N CYS A 254 17.83 7.01 -30.34
CA CYS A 254 16.66 6.92 -29.47
C CYS A 254 16.23 5.46 -29.28
N CYS A 255 16.10 4.68 -30.36
CA CYS A 255 15.74 3.26 -30.30
C CYS A 255 16.72 2.46 -29.42
N ARG A 256 18.02 2.68 -29.60
CA ARG A 256 19.07 2.03 -28.79
C ARG A 256 19.05 2.45 -27.33
N THR A 257 18.74 3.72 -27.05
CA THR A 257 18.57 4.24 -25.68
C THR A 257 17.37 3.58 -25.00
N VAL A 258 16.22 3.49 -25.68
CA VAL A 258 15.01 2.83 -25.17
C VAL A 258 15.28 1.35 -24.89
N ALA A 259 15.90 0.63 -25.84
CA ALA A 259 16.29 -0.76 -25.65
C ALA A 259 17.12 -0.94 -24.38
N ARG A 260 18.19 -0.15 -24.23
CA ARG A 260 19.07 -0.20 -23.06
C ARG A 260 18.36 0.13 -21.75
N GLN A 261 17.56 1.21 -21.72
CA GLN A 261 16.79 1.58 -20.53
C GLN A 261 15.78 0.49 -20.14
N CYS A 262 15.24 -0.25 -21.10
CA CYS A 262 14.30 -1.35 -20.86
C CYS A 262 14.99 -2.69 -20.56
N GLY A 263 16.33 -2.73 -20.51
CA GLY A 263 17.10 -3.97 -20.31
C GLY A 263 17.11 -4.90 -21.53
N LEU A 264 16.87 -4.40 -22.73
CA LEU A 264 16.79 -5.17 -23.98
C LEU A 264 18.01 -4.95 -24.87
N GLY A 265 18.51 -6.05 -25.45
CA GLY A 265 19.46 -6.03 -26.54
C GLY A 265 18.75 -5.63 -27.85
N HIS A 266 19.53 -5.25 -28.85
CA HIS A 266 19.01 -4.85 -30.15
C HIS A 266 19.91 -5.31 -31.29
N ARG A 267 19.36 -5.48 -32.50
CA ARG A 267 20.16 -5.79 -33.70
C ARG A 267 21.22 -4.71 -33.96
N ALA A 268 22.37 -5.13 -34.50
CA ALA A 268 23.46 -4.21 -34.84
C ALA A 268 23.08 -3.26 -35.99
N ASP A 269 22.27 -3.77 -36.93
CA ASP A 269 21.92 -3.12 -38.18
C ASP A 269 20.42 -2.74 -38.22
N GLY A 270 20.11 -1.63 -38.89
CA GLY A 270 18.74 -1.16 -39.12
C GLY A 270 18.07 -0.48 -37.92
N VAL A 271 16.78 -0.20 -38.08
CA VAL A 271 15.86 0.33 -37.06
C VAL A 271 14.71 -0.66 -36.85
N PRO A 272 14.06 -0.66 -35.67
CA PRO A 272 12.81 -1.39 -35.48
C PRO A 272 11.73 -0.82 -36.42
N SER A 273 10.84 -1.68 -36.90
CA SER A 273 9.59 -1.26 -37.54
C SER A 273 8.67 -0.54 -36.55
N ALA A 274 7.73 0.27 -37.05
CA ALA A 274 6.77 0.97 -36.22
C ALA A 274 5.91 -0.01 -35.41
N GLU A 275 5.53 -1.15 -35.99
CA GLU A 275 4.77 -2.20 -35.33
C GLU A 275 5.55 -2.87 -34.20
N GLU A 276 6.81 -3.25 -34.44
CA GLU A 276 7.68 -3.83 -33.40
C GLU A 276 7.87 -2.85 -32.23
N PHE A 277 8.04 -1.57 -32.55
CA PHE A 277 8.25 -0.55 -31.53
C PHE A 277 6.95 -0.25 -30.77
N ALA A 278 5.81 -0.14 -31.44
CA ALA A 278 4.51 0.03 -30.79
C ALA A 278 4.18 -1.15 -29.84
N GLN A 279 4.45 -2.38 -30.27
CA GLN A 279 4.32 -3.56 -29.41
C GLN A 279 5.18 -3.45 -28.15
N LEU A 280 6.44 -3.01 -28.28
CA LEU A 280 7.31 -2.77 -27.13
C LEU A 280 6.72 -1.71 -26.18
N LEU A 281 6.23 -0.59 -26.71
CA LEU A 281 5.67 0.49 -25.88
C LEU A 281 4.43 0.06 -25.09
N LEU A 282 3.62 -0.86 -25.64
CA LEU A 282 2.40 -1.36 -25.01
C LEU A 282 2.65 -2.52 -24.03
N THR A 283 3.66 -3.35 -24.28
CA THR A 283 3.89 -4.58 -23.50
C THR A 283 4.96 -4.43 -22.42
N ARG A 284 5.95 -3.55 -22.62
CA ARG A 284 7.05 -3.37 -21.67
C ARG A 284 6.79 -2.18 -20.77
N GLY A 285 6.67 -2.47 -19.46
CA GLY A 285 6.52 -1.43 -18.44
C GLY A 285 7.60 -0.35 -18.56
N ARG A 286 7.18 0.92 -18.55
CA ARG A 286 8.03 2.13 -18.66
C ARG A 286 8.70 2.37 -20.03
N ALA A 287 8.44 1.57 -21.07
CA ALA A 287 9.02 1.80 -22.40
C ALA A 287 8.52 3.09 -23.08
N LEU A 288 7.24 3.42 -22.94
CA LEU A 288 6.69 4.70 -23.42
C LEU A 288 7.36 5.92 -22.72
N PRO A 289 7.45 5.99 -21.37
CA PRO A 289 8.22 7.03 -20.71
C PRO A 289 9.70 7.11 -21.14
N ALA A 290 10.36 5.98 -21.41
CA ALA A 290 11.73 5.94 -21.90
C ALA A 290 11.86 6.57 -23.29
N LEU A 291 10.91 6.30 -24.19
CA LEU A 291 10.86 6.94 -25.50
C LEU A 291 10.65 8.45 -25.39
N VAL A 292 9.68 8.87 -24.55
CA VAL A 292 9.42 10.29 -24.29
C VAL A 292 10.68 10.99 -23.77
N GLU A 293 11.42 10.38 -22.84
CA GLU A 293 12.71 10.92 -22.36
C GLU A 293 13.73 11.07 -23.51
N ALA A 294 13.85 10.05 -24.36
CA ALA A 294 14.81 10.03 -25.46
C ALA A 294 14.52 11.09 -26.54
N VAL A 295 13.24 11.35 -26.84
CA VAL A 295 12.84 12.24 -27.93
C VAL A 295 12.52 13.66 -27.47
N ARG A 296 12.26 13.92 -26.18
CA ARG A 296 11.84 15.25 -25.69
C ARG A 296 12.79 16.38 -26.09
N GLY A 297 14.11 16.13 -26.08
CA GLY A 297 15.12 17.15 -26.40
C GLY A 297 15.32 17.42 -27.90
N THR A 298 14.89 16.50 -28.77
CA THR A 298 15.13 16.56 -30.22
C THR A 298 13.85 16.68 -31.04
N ALA A 299 12.73 16.18 -30.52
CA ALA A 299 11.40 16.15 -31.14
C ALA A 299 10.31 16.41 -30.09
N GLY A 300 10.28 17.63 -29.54
CA GLY A 300 9.33 18.06 -28.51
C GLY A 300 7.85 17.77 -28.82
N PRO A 301 7.32 18.15 -30.01
CA PRO A 301 5.93 17.89 -30.37
C PRO A 301 5.57 16.40 -30.37
N VAL A 302 6.46 15.54 -30.86
CA VAL A 302 6.23 14.08 -30.86
C VAL A 302 6.20 13.52 -29.43
N ALA A 303 7.02 14.06 -28.53
CA ALA A 303 6.95 13.70 -27.12
C ALA A 303 5.62 14.12 -26.48
N ASP A 304 5.01 15.22 -26.91
CA ASP A 304 3.66 15.63 -26.46
C ASP A 304 2.57 14.71 -27.00
N ASP A 305 2.66 14.31 -28.28
CA ASP A 305 1.74 13.34 -28.89
C ASP A 305 1.81 11.98 -28.17
N LEU A 306 3.01 11.47 -27.90
CA LEU A 306 3.22 10.23 -27.14
C LEU A 306 2.60 10.29 -25.74
N LEU A 307 2.75 11.43 -25.04
CA LEU A 307 2.13 11.63 -23.72
C LEU A 307 0.60 11.76 -23.81
N ALA A 308 0.08 12.38 -24.87
CA ALA A 308 -1.36 12.47 -25.11
C ALA A 308 -1.97 11.09 -25.35
N ILE A 309 -1.33 10.26 -26.20
CA ILE A 309 -1.72 8.86 -26.44
C ILE A 309 -1.70 8.08 -25.13
N GLY A 310 -0.61 8.17 -24.36
CA GLY A 310 -0.46 7.49 -23.07
C GLY A 310 -1.57 7.83 -22.07
N ARG A 311 -1.93 9.12 -21.95
CA ARG A 311 -3.01 9.57 -21.06
C ARG A 311 -4.39 9.08 -21.52
N ARG A 312 -4.72 9.24 -22.81
CA ARG A 312 -6.03 8.84 -23.36
C ARG A 312 -6.26 7.33 -23.23
N CYS A 313 -5.21 6.54 -23.46
CA CYS A 313 -5.32 5.08 -23.51
C CYS A 313 -4.98 4.41 -22.17
N GLY A 314 -4.76 5.19 -21.10
CA GLY A 314 -4.49 4.65 -19.76
C GLY A 314 -3.20 3.81 -19.67
N LEU A 315 -2.18 4.13 -20.47
CA LEU A 315 -0.93 3.36 -20.46
C LEU A 315 -0.23 3.52 -19.10
N PRO A 316 0.04 2.41 -18.40
CA PRO A 316 0.52 2.47 -17.04
C PRO A 316 1.98 2.92 -17.01
N LYS A 317 2.31 3.71 -15.98
CA LYS A 317 3.63 4.23 -15.59
C LYS A 317 4.01 5.59 -16.16
N LEU A 318 4.45 6.45 -15.25
CA LEU A 318 4.83 7.83 -15.52
C LEU A 318 6.34 7.97 -15.76
N LEU A 319 7.14 7.28 -14.94
CA LEU A 319 8.59 7.44 -14.92
C LEU A 319 9.27 6.52 -15.94
N SER A 320 10.32 7.03 -16.59
CA SER A 320 11.27 6.17 -17.30
C SER A 320 12.01 5.24 -16.33
N PRO A 321 12.61 4.14 -16.80
CA PRO A 321 13.39 3.24 -15.94
C PRO A 321 14.47 3.99 -15.15
N GLY A 322 15.22 4.88 -15.80
CA GLY A 322 16.28 5.66 -15.14
C GLY A 322 15.73 6.70 -14.16
N GLU A 323 14.56 7.30 -14.41
CA GLU A 323 13.93 8.21 -13.44
C GLU A 323 13.42 7.46 -12.21
N HIS A 324 12.84 6.28 -12.41
CA HIS A 324 12.36 5.40 -11.35
C HIS A 324 13.50 4.96 -10.43
N GLU A 325 14.59 4.44 -10.99
CA GLU A 325 15.78 4.04 -10.23
C GLU A 325 16.38 5.20 -9.45
N ARG A 326 16.47 6.39 -10.06
CA ARG A 326 16.98 7.60 -9.40
C ARG A 326 16.10 8.02 -8.22
N LEU A 327 14.78 8.00 -8.37
CA LEU A 327 13.87 8.31 -7.25
C LEU A 327 14.01 7.28 -6.13
N LEU A 328 14.02 6.00 -6.48
CA LEU A 328 14.14 4.91 -5.52
C LEU A 328 15.45 4.99 -4.74
N ALA A 329 16.57 5.30 -5.41
CA ALA A 329 17.85 5.53 -4.76
C ALA A 329 17.82 6.72 -3.78
N GLN A 330 17.17 7.83 -4.16
CA GLN A 330 17.03 9.00 -3.28
C GLN A 330 16.18 8.69 -2.03
N LEU A 331 15.08 7.93 -2.18
CA LEU A 331 14.23 7.53 -1.06
C LEU A 331 14.92 6.51 -0.14
N ARG A 332 15.67 5.57 -0.71
CA ARG A 332 16.47 4.59 0.06
C ARG A 332 17.57 5.26 0.87
N ALA A 333 18.15 6.35 0.37
CA ALA A 333 19.19 7.12 1.05
C ALA A 333 18.67 8.02 2.19
N LEU A 334 17.36 8.06 2.47
CA LEU A 334 16.81 8.87 3.56
C LEU A 334 17.20 8.31 4.94
N PRO A 335 17.63 9.18 5.89
CA PRO A 335 17.77 8.80 7.29
C PRO A 335 16.48 8.19 7.84
N GLU A 336 16.56 7.29 8.81
CA GLU A 336 15.38 6.58 9.33
C GLU A 336 14.26 7.50 9.83
N ALA A 337 14.62 8.55 10.59
CA ALA A 337 13.68 9.57 11.05
C ALA A 337 12.99 10.30 9.87
N ALA A 338 13.71 10.56 8.78
CA ALA A 338 13.17 11.18 7.58
C ALA A 338 12.26 10.22 6.80
N ALA A 339 12.69 8.96 6.66
CA ALA A 339 11.93 7.91 5.98
C ALA A 339 10.60 7.61 6.70
N ALA A 340 10.56 7.76 8.03
CA ALA A 340 9.35 7.60 8.83
C ALA A 340 8.27 8.65 8.53
N GLY A 341 8.65 9.85 8.08
CA GLY A 341 7.72 10.92 7.73
C GLY A 341 7.17 10.86 6.30
N VAL A 342 7.70 9.99 5.44
CA VAL A 342 7.25 9.85 4.04
C VAL A 342 5.75 9.52 3.92
N PRO A 343 5.17 8.60 4.71
CA PRO A 343 3.73 8.34 4.68
C PRO A 343 2.86 9.57 4.98
N GLY A 344 3.26 10.40 5.96
CA GLY A 344 2.56 11.65 6.28
C GLY A 344 2.64 12.68 5.14
N ALA A 345 3.82 12.82 4.53
CA ALA A 345 4.02 13.70 3.38
C ALA A 345 3.18 13.26 2.16
N VAL A 346 3.11 11.96 1.86
CA VAL A 346 2.30 11.43 0.75
C VAL A 346 0.80 11.62 1.01
N ARG A 347 0.33 11.40 2.24
CA ARG A 347 -1.07 11.66 2.62
C ARG A 347 -1.44 13.14 2.49
N ALA A 348 -0.56 14.03 2.93
CA ALA A 348 -0.76 15.48 2.79
C ALA A 348 -0.79 15.93 1.32
N ALA A 349 0.03 15.30 0.47
CA ALA A 349 0.03 15.55 -0.96
C ALA A 349 -1.21 15.02 -1.68
N LEU A 350 -1.84 13.96 -1.17
CA LEU A 350 -2.94 13.26 -1.84
C LEU A 350 -4.11 12.99 -0.86
N PRO A 351 -4.76 14.05 -0.34
CA PRO A 351 -5.73 13.92 0.75
C PRO A 351 -7.00 13.14 0.37
N LEU A 352 -7.30 13.04 -0.92
CA LEU A 352 -8.48 12.33 -1.44
C LEU A 352 -8.15 10.91 -1.95
N ALA A 353 -6.87 10.51 -1.99
CA ALA A 353 -6.47 9.22 -2.52
C ALA A 353 -6.55 8.13 -1.45
N ALA A 354 -7.11 6.97 -1.82
CA ALA A 354 -7.05 5.77 -0.99
C ALA A 354 -5.63 5.18 -1.06
N LEU A 355 -4.85 5.38 0.00
CA LEU A 355 -3.51 4.81 0.15
C LEU A 355 -3.60 3.57 1.06
N PRO A 356 -3.27 2.36 0.56
CA PRO A 356 -3.28 1.14 1.37
C PRO A 356 -2.37 1.28 2.59
N ALA A 357 -2.89 0.95 3.78
CA ALA A 357 -2.16 1.07 5.04
C ALA A 357 -0.83 0.30 5.02
N ALA A 358 -0.79 -0.87 4.37
CA ALA A 358 0.41 -1.69 4.22
C ALA A 358 1.57 -0.99 3.48
N LEU A 359 1.28 -0.02 2.60
CA LEU A 359 2.30 0.80 1.92
C LEU A 359 2.81 1.95 2.80
N LEU A 360 2.10 2.24 3.89
CA LEU A 360 2.34 3.37 4.80
C LEU A 360 2.89 2.94 6.16
N THR A 361 2.62 1.70 6.61
CA THR A 361 3.09 1.17 7.89
C THR A 361 4.27 0.23 7.67
N GLY A 362 5.46 0.59 8.17
CA GLY A 362 6.64 -0.28 8.18
C GLY A 362 6.61 -1.34 9.30
N GLY A 363 5.46 -1.95 9.56
CA GLY A 363 5.32 -2.98 10.58
C GLY A 363 5.67 -4.34 9.98
N ASP A 364 6.74 -4.96 10.48
CA ASP A 364 6.99 -6.37 10.27
C ASP A 364 5.74 -7.15 10.70
N GLY A 365 5.16 -7.88 9.75
CA GLY A 365 4.05 -8.77 10.01
C GLY A 365 4.50 -9.94 10.87
N HIS A 366 4.51 -9.77 12.19
CA HIS A 366 4.39 -10.91 13.09
C HIS A 366 2.91 -11.22 13.27
N GLY A 367 2.48 -12.24 12.53
CA GLY A 367 1.20 -12.89 12.73
C GLY A 367 1.10 -13.40 14.17
N GLY A 368 0.11 -12.92 14.90
CA GLY A 368 -0.39 -13.61 16.09
C GLY A 368 -1.16 -14.85 15.66
N LEU A 369 -0.86 -15.97 16.32
CA LEU A 369 -1.63 -17.20 16.56
C LEU A 369 -0.60 -18.22 17.14
N GLY A 370 -0.62 -18.66 18.39
CA GLY A 370 -1.50 -18.42 19.52
C GLY A 370 -0.86 -18.95 20.81
N ASP A 371 -1.41 -18.52 21.95
CA ASP A 371 -1.08 -19.01 23.28
C ASP A 371 -1.54 -20.46 23.50
N GLY A 372 -0.72 -21.21 24.25
CA GLY A 372 -1.22 -22.18 25.24
C GLY A 372 -0.67 -23.60 25.14
N HIS A 373 0.42 -23.91 25.85
CA HIS A 373 0.36 -24.74 27.06
C HIS A 373 1.70 -24.83 27.81
N ASP A 374 1.62 -24.61 29.12
CA ASP A 374 2.66 -24.84 30.13
C ASP A 374 3.01 -26.33 30.29
N GLY A 375 4.28 -26.59 30.65
CA GLY A 375 4.76 -27.87 31.19
C GLY A 375 6.28 -27.92 31.38
N PRO A 376 6.81 -28.08 32.61
CA PRO A 376 8.23 -27.89 32.91
C PRO A 376 9.03 -29.20 32.84
N GLY A 377 10.32 -29.11 32.52
CA GLY A 377 11.30 -30.08 33.00
C GLY A 377 12.40 -30.49 32.02
N GLY A 378 13.64 -30.51 32.54
CA GLY A 378 14.71 -31.38 32.02
C GLY A 378 15.93 -30.64 31.48
N GLY A 379 16.85 -30.28 32.37
CA GLY A 379 18.20 -29.89 31.97
C GLY A 379 19.01 -31.07 31.46
N HIS A 380 20.02 -30.77 30.63
CA HIS A 380 21.25 -31.55 30.55
C HIS A 380 22.41 -30.69 30.04
N ASP A 381 23.44 -30.63 30.88
CA ASP A 381 24.78 -30.11 30.60
C ASP A 381 25.52 -30.92 29.51
N GLY A 382 26.34 -30.25 28.72
CA GLY A 382 27.46 -30.88 28.00
C GLY A 382 28.11 -29.99 26.92
N PRO A 383 29.45 -29.87 26.83
CA PRO A 383 30.10 -28.63 26.39
C PRO A 383 30.81 -28.70 25.01
N GLY A 384 31.06 -27.53 24.44
CA GLY A 384 32.27 -27.26 23.64
C GLY A 384 32.11 -27.29 22.13
N GLY A 385 32.43 -26.16 21.48
CA GLY A 385 32.61 -26.09 20.04
C GLY A 385 32.54 -24.67 19.49
N GLY A 386 33.56 -23.86 19.74
CA GLY A 386 33.70 -22.56 19.11
C GLY A 386 33.89 -22.69 17.61
N HIS A 387 32.92 -22.19 16.84
CA HIS A 387 33.13 -21.78 15.46
C HIS A 387 32.50 -20.41 15.26
N HIS A 388 33.35 -19.42 15.01
CA HIS A 388 32.97 -18.10 14.51
C HIS A 388 32.14 -18.26 13.23
N SER A 389 30.84 -18.05 13.34
CA SER A 389 29.98 -17.71 12.19
C SER A 389 30.14 -16.22 11.90
N PRO A 390 30.29 -15.81 10.63
CA PRO A 390 30.18 -14.41 10.28
C PRO A 390 28.71 -14.02 10.40
N GLU A 391 28.41 -13.00 11.20
CA GLU A 391 27.13 -12.31 11.20
C GLU A 391 26.83 -11.89 9.75
N ARG A 392 25.89 -12.60 9.12
CA ARG A 392 25.20 -12.07 7.95
C ARG A 392 24.10 -11.17 8.48
N ASP A 393 24.27 -9.88 8.26
CA ASP A 393 23.22 -8.87 8.25
C ASP A 393 22.03 -9.39 7.44
N VAL A 394 21.03 -9.96 8.12
CA VAL A 394 19.69 -10.20 7.58
C VAL A 394 18.82 -9.08 8.12
N GLY A 395 18.97 -7.90 7.52
CA GLY A 395 18.28 -6.68 7.96
C GLY A 395 18.36 -5.58 6.89
N GLY A 396 17.98 -5.88 5.65
CA GLY A 396 18.20 -4.95 4.53
C GLY A 396 17.02 -4.67 3.60
N ASP A 397 16.05 -5.59 3.43
CA ASP A 397 15.22 -5.57 2.21
C ASP A 397 13.77 -5.06 2.38
N GLY A 398 13.23 -5.04 3.60
CA GLY A 398 11.85 -4.59 3.84
C GLY A 398 11.59 -3.12 3.45
N ARG A 399 12.61 -2.26 3.60
CA ARG A 399 12.51 -0.83 3.24
C ARG A 399 12.56 -0.61 1.72
N GLY A 400 13.34 -1.44 1.01
CA GLY A 400 13.54 -1.35 -0.44
C GLY A 400 12.28 -1.67 -1.23
N GLY A 401 11.64 -2.80 -0.91
CA GLY A 401 10.39 -3.22 -1.53
C GLY A 401 9.21 -2.29 -1.20
N ARG A 402 9.18 -1.68 0.00
CA ARG A 402 8.12 -0.74 0.39
C ARG A 402 8.08 0.52 -0.48
N PHE A 403 9.22 1.17 -0.70
CA PHE A 403 9.26 2.39 -1.51
C PHE A 403 8.94 2.12 -2.98
N GLU A 404 9.36 0.97 -3.50
CA GLU A 404 9.01 0.54 -4.85
C GLU A 404 7.51 0.33 -5.02
N ALA A 405 6.88 -0.38 -4.08
CA ALA A 405 5.42 -0.55 -4.07
C ALA A 405 4.66 0.78 -3.92
N LEU A 406 5.17 1.70 -3.09
CA LEU A 406 4.61 3.04 -2.92
C LEU A 406 4.69 3.87 -4.21
N ILE A 407 5.85 3.91 -4.87
CA ILE A 407 6.02 4.61 -6.16
C ILE A 407 5.06 4.02 -7.20
N ALA A 408 5.00 2.69 -7.30
CA ALA A 408 4.14 2.01 -8.24
C ALA A 408 2.65 2.34 -8.03
N HIS A 409 2.20 2.45 -6.77
CA HIS A 409 0.83 2.85 -6.43
C HIS A 409 0.56 4.30 -6.78
N VAL A 410 1.44 5.22 -6.36
CA VAL A 410 1.24 6.66 -6.55
C VAL A 410 1.37 7.08 -8.03
N GLU A 411 2.18 6.40 -8.82
CA GLU A 411 2.21 6.58 -10.28
C GLU A 411 0.88 6.27 -10.97
N GLY A 412 0.06 5.40 -10.38
CA GLY A 412 -1.27 5.07 -10.90
C GLY A 412 -2.37 6.06 -10.48
N LEU A 413 -2.05 7.04 -9.62
CA LEU A 413 -3.02 8.01 -9.14
C LEU A 413 -3.05 9.26 -10.03
N HIS A 414 -4.26 9.72 -10.31
CA HIS A 414 -4.48 11.01 -10.97
C HIS A 414 -4.05 12.15 -10.03
N GLY A 415 -3.47 13.21 -10.62
CA GLY A 415 -3.08 14.42 -9.90
C GLY A 415 -4.25 15.32 -9.54
N ASP A 416 -4.04 16.64 -9.54
CA ASP A 416 -5.04 17.65 -9.14
C ASP A 416 -6.25 17.79 -10.10
N SER A 417 -6.62 16.79 -10.90
CA SER A 417 -7.70 16.92 -11.91
C SER A 417 -8.57 15.68 -12.07
N SER A 418 -9.89 15.93 -12.08
CA SER A 418 -10.87 15.12 -12.83
C SER A 418 -10.69 15.36 -14.35
N PRO A 419 -11.10 14.43 -15.22
CA PRO A 419 -11.03 14.63 -16.66
C PRO A 419 -12.00 15.75 -17.06
N ALA A 420 -11.47 16.91 -17.42
CA ALA A 420 -12.23 17.99 -18.04
C ALA A 420 -11.49 18.50 -19.29
N ASP A 421 -12.28 18.84 -20.29
CA ASP A 421 -11.97 19.06 -21.71
C ASP A 421 -10.75 19.92 -22.08
N ASP A 422 -10.17 19.53 -23.21
CA ASP A 422 -9.45 20.29 -24.24
C ASP A 422 -8.90 21.68 -23.87
N GLY A 423 -7.58 21.72 -23.64
CA GLY A 423 -6.76 22.92 -23.85
C GLY A 423 -6.05 23.51 -22.63
N ALA A 424 -6.30 23.01 -21.42
CA ALA A 424 -5.58 23.46 -20.22
C ALA A 424 -4.20 22.80 -20.09
N ALA A 425 -3.21 23.55 -19.57
CA ALA A 425 -1.88 23.03 -19.27
C ALA A 425 -1.95 21.76 -18.40
N PRO A 426 -1.08 20.75 -18.63
CA PRO A 426 -1.18 19.46 -17.96
C PRO A 426 -1.05 19.62 -16.44
N ALA A 427 -2.03 19.06 -15.72
CA ALA A 427 -2.05 19.04 -14.26
C ALA A 427 -0.83 18.30 -13.69
N VAL A 428 -0.39 18.71 -12.50
CA VAL A 428 0.76 18.08 -11.83
C VAL A 428 0.36 16.66 -11.39
N PRO A 429 1.05 15.60 -11.85
CA PRO A 429 0.74 14.23 -11.46
C PRO A 429 0.92 14.00 -9.94
N GLY A 430 0.12 13.10 -9.37
CA GLY A 430 0.11 12.85 -7.93
C GLY A 430 1.48 12.48 -7.35
N LEU A 431 2.28 11.73 -8.12
CA LEU A 431 3.66 11.41 -7.74
C LEU A 431 4.54 12.65 -7.60
N LEU A 432 4.50 13.57 -8.57
CA LEU A 432 5.34 14.77 -8.54
C LEU A 432 4.95 15.68 -7.36
N ARG A 433 3.65 15.76 -7.06
CA ARG A 433 3.16 16.45 -5.87
C ARG A 433 3.67 15.79 -4.59
N ALA A 434 3.56 14.47 -4.47
CA ALA A 434 4.06 13.72 -3.32
C ALA A 434 5.57 13.94 -3.09
N VAL A 435 6.37 13.99 -4.16
CA VAL A 435 7.82 14.25 -4.07
C VAL A 435 8.13 15.66 -3.55
N GLU A 436 7.36 16.70 -3.90
CA GLU A 436 7.55 18.04 -3.31
C GLU A 436 7.28 18.03 -1.80
N PHE A 437 6.24 17.32 -1.33
CA PHE A 437 5.93 17.19 0.09
C PHE A 437 7.01 16.43 0.85
N VAL A 438 7.49 15.31 0.31
CA VAL A 438 8.61 14.55 0.90
C VAL A 438 9.86 15.44 0.98
N ALA A 439 10.19 16.16 -0.10
CA ALA A 439 11.34 17.05 -0.12
C ALA A 439 11.20 18.18 0.92
N ALA A 440 9.99 18.72 1.12
CA ALA A 440 9.74 19.80 2.07
C ALA A 440 9.80 19.33 3.54
N GLY A 441 9.10 18.25 3.89
CA GLY A 441 8.91 17.84 5.29
C GLY A 441 9.86 16.77 5.81
N CYS A 442 10.48 15.98 4.95
CA CYS A 442 11.27 14.82 5.38
C CYS A 442 12.78 15.00 5.17
N CYS A 443 13.19 15.73 4.13
CA CYS A 443 14.59 15.70 3.67
C CYS A 443 15.47 16.80 4.29
N PRO A 444 16.74 16.48 4.62
CA PRO A 444 17.78 17.50 4.85
C PRO A 444 18.03 18.35 3.59
N THR A 445 18.68 19.50 3.75
CA THR A 445 18.82 20.54 2.71
C THR A 445 19.40 20.02 1.39
N GLU A 446 20.44 19.18 1.42
CA GLU A 446 21.09 18.66 0.21
C GLU A 446 20.21 17.65 -0.54
N GLN A 447 19.62 16.69 0.17
CA GLN A 447 18.68 15.71 -0.42
C GLN A 447 17.40 16.38 -0.93
N ARG A 448 16.90 17.41 -0.22
CA ARG A 448 15.79 18.25 -0.70
C ARG A 448 16.10 18.86 -2.05
N ALA A 449 17.29 19.44 -2.22
CA ALA A 449 17.70 20.04 -3.49
C ALA A 449 17.83 18.98 -4.60
N ALA A 450 18.33 17.78 -4.29
CA ALA A 450 18.42 16.67 -5.24
C ALA A 450 17.04 16.20 -5.72
N LEU A 451 16.10 15.96 -4.79
CA LEU A 451 14.72 15.57 -5.12
C LEU A 451 14.00 16.65 -5.92
N ARG A 452 14.16 17.94 -5.57
CA ARG A 452 13.56 19.05 -6.33
C ARG A 452 14.11 19.16 -7.75
N ARG A 453 15.41 18.94 -7.95
CA ARG A 453 16.03 18.91 -9.29
C ARG A 453 15.51 17.73 -10.11
N TRP A 454 15.43 16.55 -9.49
CA TRP A 454 14.83 15.38 -10.13
C TRP A 454 13.38 15.66 -10.54
N ASN A 455 12.57 16.20 -9.63
CA ASN A 455 11.14 16.46 -9.87
C ASN A 455 10.91 17.49 -10.98
N ALA A 456 11.72 18.55 -11.01
CA ALA A 456 11.67 19.56 -12.08
C ALA A 456 12.09 18.98 -13.44
N ALA A 457 13.05 18.05 -13.48
CA ALA A 457 13.44 17.38 -14.72
C ALA A 457 12.31 16.49 -15.26
N VAL A 458 11.66 15.72 -14.38
CA VAL A 458 10.50 14.88 -14.73
C VAL A 458 9.33 15.74 -15.18
N ALA A 459 9.01 16.82 -14.46
CA ALA A 459 7.93 17.75 -14.82
C ALA A 459 8.09 18.32 -16.23
N ARG A 460 9.30 18.82 -16.57
CA ARG A 460 9.60 19.30 -17.92
C ARG A 460 9.49 18.19 -18.97
N ARG A 461 9.93 16.97 -18.67
CA ARG A 461 9.75 15.83 -19.58
C ARG A 461 8.28 15.53 -19.82
N LEU A 462 7.42 15.73 -18.83
CA LEU A 462 5.97 15.50 -18.94
C LEU A 462 5.19 16.68 -19.54
N GLY A 463 5.86 17.79 -19.84
CA GLY A 463 5.22 19.02 -20.32
C GLY A 463 4.48 19.80 -19.24
N VAL A 464 4.70 19.50 -17.96
CA VAL A 464 4.12 20.22 -16.82
C VAL A 464 4.74 21.61 -16.73
N HIS A 465 3.90 22.64 -16.65
CA HIS A 465 4.35 24.02 -16.59
C HIS A 465 5.07 24.32 -15.25
N ASP A 466 6.19 25.03 -15.31
CA ASP A 466 7.02 25.33 -14.12
C ASP A 466 6.21 26.05 -13.02
N ALA A 467 5.29 26.95 -13.38
CA ALA A 467 4.42 27.64 -12.43
C ALA A 467 3.53 26.68 -11.63
N ALA A 468 2.93 25.66 -12.27
CA ALA A 468 2.08 24.69 -11.59
C ALA A 468 2.89 23.84 -10.58
N LEU A 469 4.13 23.48 -10.93
CA LEU A 469 5.03 22.80 -10.00
C LEU A 469 5.47 23.71 -8.85
N MET A 470 5.68 25.01 -9.10
CA MET A 470 6.01 25.99 -8.06
C MET A 470 4.85 26.18 -7.07
N ASP A 471 3.60 26.18 -7.51
CA ASP A 471 2.45 26.25 -6.61
C ASP A 471 2.42 25.04 -5.67
N ARG A 472 2.66 23.82 -6.19
CA ARG A 472 2.76 22.60 -5.36
C ARG A 472 3.93 22.64 -4.40
N ARG A 473 5.05 23.25 -4.80
CA ARG A 473 6.19 23.47 -3.91
C ARG A 473 5.84 24.46 -2.80
N HIS A 474 5.08 25.51 -3.11
CA HIS A 474 4.58 26.46 -2.12
C HIS A 474 3.66 25.77 -1.10
N ASP A 475 2.72 24.95 -1.58
CA ASP A 475 1.81 24.16 -0.75
C ASP A 475 2.59 23.21 0.18
N ALA A 476 3.57 22.49 -0.37
CA ALA A 476 4.44 21.60 0.38
C ALA A 476 5.26 22.34 1.46
N GLU A 477 5.77 23.53 1.15
CA GLU A 477 6.49 24.36 2.11
C GLU A 477 5.57 24.94 3.18
N GLN A 478 4.34 25.33 2.84
CA GLN A 478 3.36 25.78 3.80
C GLN A 478 2.96 24.65 4.74
N TRP A 479 2.71 23.45 4.20
CA TRP A 479 2.48 22.24 4.99
C TRP A 479 3.68 21.95 5.91
N ALA A 480 4.90 21.91 5.39
CA ALA A 480 6.09 21.64 6.19
C ALA A 480 6.30 22.69 7.29
N ARG A 481 6.05 23.99 7.01
CA ARG A 481 6.07 25.04 8.04
C ARG A 481 5.03 24.81 9.13
N ASN A 482 3.84 24.33 8.76
CA ASN A 482 2.77 24.02 9.72
C ASN A 482 3.07 22.75 10.53
N ALA A 483 3.68 21.73 9.92
CA ALA A 483 4.14 20.52 10.59
C ALA A 483 5.32 20.82 11.55
N SER A 484 6.29 21.62 11.12
CA SER A 484 7.43 22.08 11.94
C SER A 484 7.05 23.05 13.05
N ARG A 485 5.82 23.61 13.02
CA ARG A 485 5.24 24.39 14.11
C ARG A 485 4.70 23.50 15.25
N GLY A 486 4.92 22.19 15.18
CA GLY A 486 4.73 21.27 16.30
C GLY A 486 3.27 21.16 16.72
N THR A 487 2.39 20.73 15.81
CA THR A 487 1.06 20.30 16.21
C THR A 487 1.21 19.06 17.08
N ALA A 488 0.83 19.19 18.36
CA ALA A 488 0.87 18.08 19.30
C ALA A 488 0.18 16.83 18.73
N PRO A 489 0.79 15.63 18.87
CA PRO A 489 0.10 14.37 18.64
C PRO A 489 -1.23 14.36 19.39
N ARG A 490 -2.23 13.64 18.89
CA ARG A 490 -3.52 13.58 19.58
C ARG A 490 -4.16 12.21 19.52
N VAL A 491 -4.98 11.95 20.51
CA VAL A 491 -6.00 10.89 20.48
C VAL A 491 -7.34 11.58 20.27
N VAL A 492 -8.07 11.15 19.25
CA VAL A 492 -9.44 11.56 19.01
C VAL A 492 -10.36 10.45 19.50
N ALA A 493 -11.31 10.77 20.36
CA ALA A 493 -12.25 9.83 20.94
C ALA A 493 -13.68 10.30 20.70
N ARG A 494 -14.48 9.53 19.97
CA ARG A 494 -15.92 9.77 19.85
C ARG A 494 -16.65 9.03 20.94
N LEU A 495 -17.49 9.76 21.67
CA LEU A 495 -18.29 9.26 22.79
C LEU A 495 -19.78 9.39 22.45
N ASP A 496 -20.45 8.25 22.26
CA ASP A 496 -21.89 8.21 22.05
C ASP A 496 -22.53 7.62 23.33
N ARG A 497 -23.45 8.35 23.98
CA ARG A 497 -24.11 7.89 25.21
C ARG A 497 -25.10 6.76 24.89
N CYS A 498 -25.09 5.67 25.64
CA CYS A 498 -26.07 4.59 25.47
C CYS A 498 -27.39 4.97 26.15
N GLU A 499 -28.52 4.81 25.44
CA GLU A 499 -29.83 4.96 26.07
C GLU A 499 -30.13 3.79 27.03
N PRO A 500 -30.83 4.06 28.15
CA PRO A 500 -31.31 2.98 29.02
C PRO A 500 -32.30 2.10 28.25
N SER A 501 -32.14 0.77 28.33
CA SER A 501 -32.95 -0.17 27.56
C SER A 501 -34.47 0.01 27.80
N PRO A 502 -35.29 0.19 26.73
CA PRO A 502 -36.72 0.49 26.84
C PRO A 502 -37.63 -0.66 27.35
N GLY A 503 -37.07 -1.73 27.93
CA GLY A 503 -37.80 -2.92 28.38
C GLY A 503 -37.77 -3.20 29.89
N GLY A 504 -37.18 -2.32 30.71
CA GLY A 504 -37.07 -2.52 32.16
C GLY A 504 -38.34 -2.11 32.92
N THR A 505 -38.83 -2.97 33.83
CA THR A 505 -39.95 -2.71 34.74
C THR A 505 -39.87 -1.35 35.44
N PRO A 506 -41.01 -0.64 35.63
CA PRO A 506 -41.01 0.74 36.09
C PRO A 506 -40.61 0.88 37.56
N VAL A 507 -39.64 1.78 37.77
CA VAL A 507 -39.54 2.82 38.82
C VAL A 507 -39.99 2.43 40.24
N ALA A 508 -39.24 1.55 40.89
CA ALA A 508 -39.02 1.63 42.33
C ALA A 508 -37.77 0.80 42.70
N ALA A 509 -36.74 1.45 43.23
CA ALA A 509 -35.50 0.85 43.75
C ALA A 509 -34.42 0.37 42.74
N ARG A 510 -34.20 1.09 41.64
CA ARG A 510 -32.90 1.00 40.95
C ARG A 510 -31.91 1.97 41.63
N GLU A 511 -30.89 1.43 42.27
CA GLU A 511 -29.61 2.12 42.39
C GLU A 511 -29.25 2.65 40.99
N GLU A 512 -28.90 3.92 40.86
CA GLU A 512 -28.59 4.58 39.57
C GLU A 512 -27.62 3.70 38.77
N GLU A 513 -28.10 3.03 37.72
CA GLU A 513 -27.22 2.24 36.87
C GLU A 513 -26.18 3.19 36.28
N PRO A 514 -24.88 2.89 36.41
CA PRO A 514 -23.84 3.79 35.97
C PRO A 514 -23.91 3.98 34.45
N GLU A 515 -23.87 5.23 34.01
CA GLU A 515 -23.93 5.60 32.60
C GLU A 515 -22.89 4.84 31.76
N ARG A 516 -23.34 4.36 30.58
CA ARG A 516 -22.53 3.61 29.63
C ARG A 516 -22.36 4.38 28.32
N TYR A 517 -21.23 4.17 27.67
CA TYR A 517 -20.79 4.91 26.49
C TYR A 517 -20.28 3.95 25.42
N ARG A 518 -20.61 4.21 24.15
CA ARG A 518 -19.90 3.64 23.00
C ARG A 518 -18.70 4.52 22.69
N LEU A 519 -17.56 3.90 22.44
CA LEU A 519 -16.29 4.59 22.25
C LEU A 519 -15.67 4.18 20.92
N ARG A 520 -15.31 5.17 20.10
CA ARG A 520 -14.44 4.99 18.93
C ARG A 520 -13.17 5.82 19.10
N LEU A 521 -12.02 5.23 18.79
CA LEU A 521 -10.71 5.83 19.04
C LEU A 521 -9.86 5.91 17.77
N TRP A 522 -9.21 7.06 17.61
CA TRP A 522 -8.21 7.31 16.58
C TRP A 522 -6.96 7.95 17.19
N CYS A 523 -5.80 7.61 16.64
CA CYS A 523 -4.53 8.28 16.93
C CYS A 523 -4.08 9.11 15.73
N ASP A 524 -3.50 10.26 16.01
CA ASP A 524 -2.91 11.15 15.01
C ASP A 524 -1.55 11.64 15.51
N ASP A 525 -0.49 11.01 15.00
CA ASP A 525 0.91 11.34 15.29
C ASP A 525 1.42 12.53 14.45
N GLY A 526 0.55 13.19 13.66
CA GLY A 526 0.92 14.19 12.66
C GLY A 526 0.97 13.62 11.23
N ASP A 527 0.87 12.30 11.08
CA ASP A 527 0.75 11.66 9.78
C ASP A 527 -0.72 11.57 9.31
N GLY A 528 -1.70 11.87 10.16
CA GLY A 528 -3.15 11.74 9.90
C GLY A 528 -3.81 10.60 10.68
N LEU A 529 -5.13 10.68 10.85
CA LEU A 529 -5.92 9.80 11.73
C LEU A 529 -5.82 8.32 11.36
N ARG A 530 -5.53 7.49 12.37
CA ARG A 530 -5.53 6.03 12.31
C ARG A 530 -6.48 5.49 13.37
N GLN A 531 -7.47 4.70 12.99
CA GLN A 531 -8.37 4.03 13.95
C GLN A 531 -7.60 2.98 14.74
N VAL A 532 -7.92 2.85 16.03
CA VAL A 532 -7.20 1.96 16.96
C VAL A 532 -8.15 1.06 17.77
N SER A 533 -9.46 1.20 17.60
CA SER A 533 -10.46 0.37 18.28
C SER A 533 -11.21 -0.48 17.26
N ASP A 534 -11.20 -1.79 17.50
CA ASP A 534 -11.83 -2.84 16.66
C ASP A 534 -13.28 -3.14 17.09
N ASP A 535 -13.72 -2.69 18.27
CA ASP A 535 -15.05 -2.95 18.84
C ASP A 535 -15.75 -1.64 19.24
N SER A 536 -16.42 -1.01 18.26
CA SER A 536 -17.10 0.28 18.43
C SER A 536 -18.45 0.18 19.14
N GLU A 537 -19.09 -0.99 19.10
CA GLU A 537 -20.48 -1.15 19.52
C GLU A 537 -20.65 -1.53 20.99
N ARG A 538 -19.59 -2.07 21.61
CA ARG A 538 -19.62 -2.47 23.02
C ARG A 538 -19.80 -1.26 23.95
N PRO A 539 -20.84 -1.27 24.82
CA PRO A 539 -20.99 -0.28 25.89
C PRO A 539 -19.89 -0.42 26.95
N ARG A 540 -19.31 0.72 27.33
CA ARG A 540 -18.22 0.83 28.32
C ARG A 540 -18.62 1.76 29.46
N GLY A 541 -18.15 1.48 30.67
CA GLY A 541 -18.24 2.41 31.79
C GLY A 541 -17.18 3.51 31.71
N ALA A 542 -17.38 4.61 32.45
CA ALA A 542 -16.45 5.74 32.51
C ALA A 542 -14.97 5.35 32.78
N GLN A 543 -14.77 4.32 33.61
CA GLN A 543 -13.45 3.80 33.94
C GLN A 543 -12.78 3.07 32.77
N GLU A 544 -13.53 2.20 32.07
CA GLU A 544 -13.06 1.46 30.89
C GLU A 544 -12.70 2.45 29.77
N VAL A 545 -13.54 3.46 29.55
CA VAL A 545 -13.27 4.53 28.57
C VAL A 545 -11.97 5.26 28.88
N ALA A 546 -11.76 5.66 30.14
CA ALA A 546 -10.52 6.33 30.54
C ALA A 546 -9.28 5.44 30.33
N GLN A 547 -9.38 4.14 30.60
CA GLN A 547 -8.29 3.18 30.38
C GLN A 547 -7.93 3.04 28.91
N GLU A 548 -8.92 2.86 28.03
CA GLU A 548 -8.69 2.72 26.59
C GLU A 548 -8.11 4.00 25.97
N ILE A 549 -8.57 5.18 26.41
CA ILE A 549 -7.99 6.46 25.98
C ILE A 549 -6.51 6.55 26.38
N PHE A 550 -6.15 6.20 27.62
CA PHE A 550 -4.74 6.23 28.03
C PHE A 550 -3.88 5.19 27.31
N ALA A 551 -4.43 4.00 27.03
CA ALA A 551 -3.75 3.00 26.22
C ALA A 551 -3.46 3.54 24.81
N ALA A 552 -4.44 4.21 24.18
CA ALA A 552 -4.26 4.86 22.88
C ALA A 552 -3.21 6.00 22.93
N VAL A 553 -3.18 6.80 23.99
CA VAL A 553 -2.14 7.82 24.19
C VAL A 553 -0.75 7.18 24.32
N GLY A 554 -0.65 6.05 25.01
CA GLY A 554 0.60 5.28 25.13
C GLY A 554 1.11 4.71 23.80
N ALA A 555 0.20 4.49 22.84
CA ALA A 555 0.54 4.01 21.49
C ALA A 555 0.95 5.13 20.52
N LEU A 556 0.90 6.40 20.93
CA LEU A 556 1.33 7.53 20.09
C LEU A 556 2.86 7.56 19.94
N ARG A 557 3.33 7.84 18.73
CA ARG A 557 4.76 8.02 18.46
C ARG A 557 5.18 9.42 18.87
N ARG A 558 6.06 9.52 19.88
CA ARG A 558 6.64 10.79 20.34
C ARG A 558 8.13 10.83 19.98
N PRO A 559 8.50 11.34 18.79
CA PRO A 559 9.89 11.42 18.37
C PRO A 559 10.72 12.35 19.28
N ASP A 560 10.08 13.33 19.92
CA ASP A 560 10.70 14.18 20.94
C ASP A 560 9.89 14.14 22.26
N PRO A 561 10.41 13.50 23.32
CA PRO A 561 9.77 13.47 24.64
C PRO A 561 9.62 14.85 25.29
N SER A 562 10.48 15.82 24.92
CA SER A 562 10.48 17.22 25.37
C SER A 562 9.52 18.12 24.59
N GLY A 563 8.96 17.60 23.48
CA GLY A 563 7.94 18.25 22.67
C GLY A 563 6.57 18.34 23.34
N PRO A 564 5.57 18.97 22.67
CA PRO A 564 4.27 19.25 23.25
C PRO A 564 3.49 17.99 23.69
N ARG A 565 2.76 18.16 24.81
CA ARG A 565 1.74 17.25 25.38
C ARG A 565 0.87 16.59 24.31
N PRO A 566 0.72 15.25 24.16
CA PRO A 566 -0.37 14.73 23.36
C PRO A 566 -1.71 15.27 23.85
N VAL A 567 -2.59 15.67 22.94
CA VAL A 567 -3.90 16.21 23.26
C VAL A 567 -4.93 15.10 23.16
N ILE A 568 -5.84 15.03 24.12
CA ILE A 568 -7.03 14.19 24.05
C ILE A 568 -8.17 15.07 23.54
N GLU A 569 -8.70 14.76 22.37
CA GLU A 569 -9.81 15.48 21.73
C GLU A 569 -11.05 14.59 21.77
N LEU A 570 -12.06 15.02 22.53
CA LEU A 570 -13.32 14.30 22.64
C LEU A 570 -14.34 14.86 21.65
N ILE A 571 -14.81 14.02 20.74
CA ILE A 571 -15.95 14.32 19.87
C ILE A 571 -17.22 13.95 20.63
N VAL A 572 -18.06 14.95 20.87
CA VAL A 572 -19.31 14.82 21.62
C VAL A 572 -20.45 15.53 20.90
N ASP A 573 -21.66 15.00 21.06
CA ASP A 573 -22.89 15.66 20.62
C ASP A 573 -23.28 16.79 21.58
N ARG A 574 -24.22 17.64 21.15
CA ARG A 574 -24.60 18.86 21.87
C ARG A 574 -25.06 18.61 23.31
N ASP A 575 -25.68 17.46 23.57
CA ASP A 575 -26.20 17.08 24.89
C ASP A 575 -25.12 16.50 25.82
N ALA A 576 -23.97 16.11 25.24
CA ALA A 576 -22.85 15.53 25.97
C ALA A 576 -21.76 16.56 26.35
N LEU A 577 -21.94 17.85 26.00
CA LEU A 577 -20.99 18.93 26.33
C LEU A 577 -20.72 19.09 27.84
N GLU A 578 -21.66 18.70 28.70
CA GLU A 578 -21.56 18.84 30.15
C GLU A 578 -21.06 17.57 30.87
N VAL A 579 -20.78 16.48 30.13
CA VAL A 579 -20.36 15.19 30.71
C VAL A 579 -19.04 15.34 31.50
N PRO A 580 -18.94 14.82 32.75
CA PRO A 580 -17.78 14.96 33.63
C PRO A 580 -16.61 14.03 33.34
N VAL A 581 -16.16 14.04 32.09
CA VAL A 581 -15.01 13.26 31.61
C VAL A 581 -13.72 13.53 32.40
N ASP A 582 -13.50 14.74 32.89
CA ASP A 582 -12.37 15.12 33.74
C ASP A 582 -12.39 14.48 35.14
N ARG A 583 -13.51 13.86 35.53
CA ARG A 583 -13.64 13.05 36.76
C ARG A 583 -13.34 11.58 36.55
N TRP A 584 -13.30 11.11 35.30
CA TRP A 584 -13.10 9.70 34.98
C TRP A 584 -11.67 9.29 35.29
N LYS A 585 -11.53 8.14 35.96
CA LYS A 585 -10.26 7.59 36.44
C LYS A 585 -9.97 6.30 35.70
N ALA A 586 -8.74 6.14 35.22
CA ALA A 586 -8.26 4.84 34.79
C ALA A 586 -7.67 4.09 35.99
N ALA A 587 -8.47 3.25 36.63
CA ALA A 587 -8.02 2.45 37.78
C ALA A 587 -8.33 0.97 37.55
N GLY A 588 -7.47 0.27 36.82
CA GLY A 588 -7.60 -1.18 36.65
C GLY A 588 -7.27 -1.93 37.94
N PRO A 589 -7.59 -3.24 38.04
CA PRO A 589 -7.08 -4.08 39.12
C PRO A 589 -5.54 -4.01 39.13
N GLY A 590 -4.95 -3.38 40.16
CA GLY A 590 -3.48 -3.23 40.29
C GLY A 590 -2.88 -1.85 39.94
N ALA A 591 -3.69 -0.86 39.51
CA ALA A 591 -3.16 0.48 39.23
C ALA A 591 -2.79 1.24 40.53
N VAL A 592 -1.52 1.64 40.66
CA VAL A 592 -0.98 2.33 41.84
C VAL A 592 -1.44 3.80 41.95
N LEU A 593 -1.76 4.45 40.82
CA LEU A 593 -2.15 5.86 40.78
C LEU A 593 -3.53 6.06 40.13
N PRO A 594 -4.48 6.79 40.78
CA PRO A 594 -5.78 7.10 40.20
C PRO A 594 -5.68 8.29 39.23
N ILE A 595 -5.17 8.06 38.03
CA ILE A 595 -4.97 9.10 37.02
C ILE A 595 -6.30 9.50 36.38
N ARG A 596 -6.60 10.81 36.37
CA ARG A 596 -7.81 11.39 35.74
C ARG A 596 -7.53 11.90 34.34
N LEU A 597 -8.50 11.77 33.44
CA LEU A 597 -8.44 12.42 32.12
C LEU A 597 -8.26 13.94 32.27
N GLY A 598 -7.46 14.55 31.39
CA GLY A 598 -7.18 15.98 31.44
C GLY A 598 -6.16 16.43 32.48
N THR A 599 -5.53 15.50 33.23
CA THR A 599 -4.45 15.81 34.19
C THR A 599 -3.06 15.56 33.60
N PRO A 600 -2.70 14.36 33.13
CA PRO A 600 -1.36 14.11 32.54
C PRO A 600 -1.21 14.70 31.11
N TYR A 601 -2.33 14.85 30.41
CA TYR A 601 -2.44 15.30 29.01
C TYR A 601 -3.53 16.36 28.89
N PRO A 602 -3.38 17.39 28.04
CA PRO A 602 -4.47 18.30 27.71
C PRO A 602 -5.70 17.56 27.20
N LEU A 603 -6.88 18.01 27.61
CA LEU A 603 -8.17 17.43 27.24
C LEU A 603 -9.11 18.54 26.78
N VAL A 604 -9.59 18.42 25.55
CA VAL A 604 -10.50 19.36 24.88
C VAL A 604 -11.73 18.62 24.37
N VAL A 605 -12.82 19.37 24.16
CA VAL A 605 -14.05 18.86 23.53
C VAL A 605 -14.25 19.50 22.16
N ASN A 606 -14.81 18.76 21.22
CA ASN A 606 -15.17 19.22 19.88
C ASN A 606 -16.59 18.74 19.59
N CYS A 607 -17.45 19.62 19.09
CA CYS A 607 -18.84 19.31 18.77
C CYS A 607 -19.11 19.63 17.28
N PRO A 608 -18.82 18.68 16.38
CA PRO A 608 -19.05 18.83 14.95
C PRO A 608 -20.52 19.10 14.60
N GLU A 609 -21.45 18.46 15.30
CA GLU A 609 -22.90 18.62 15.13
C GLU A 609 -23.32 20.10 15.10
N LEU A 610 -22.95 20.86 16.13
CA LEU A 610 -23.28 22.28 16.22
C LEU A 610 -22.52 23.12 15.20
N ARG A 611 -21.26 22.80 14.94
CA ARG A 611 -20.43 23.52 13.96
C ARG A 611 -21.02 23.43 12.55
N GLU A 612 -21.58 22.27 12.20
CA GLU A 612 -22.09 21.97 10.86
C GLU A 612 -23.58 22.33 10.70
N LEU A 613 -24.29 22.57 11.81
CA LEU A 613 -25.73 22.88 11.85
C LEU A 613 -26.17 24.01 10.91
N ASN A 614 -25.37 25.07 10.79
CA ASN A 614 -25.72 26.29 10.06
C ASN A 614 -25.13 26.38 8.63
N GLY A 615 -24.59 25.27 8.11
CA GLY A 615 -24.14 25.16 6.72
C GLY A 615 -22.81 25.84 6.37
N GLY A 616 -22.55 25.97 5.07
CA GLY A 616 -21.22 26.33 4.52
C GLY A 616 -20.67 27.69 4.95
N THR A 617 -21.52 28.71 5.08
CA THR A 617 -21.08 30.06 5.45
C THR A 617 -20.47 30.11 6.85
N MET A 618 -21.04 29.39 7.82
CA MET A 618 -20.48 29.34 9.17
C MET A 618 -19.18 28.52 9.23
N LEU A 619 -19.05 27.50 8.38
CA LEU A 619 -17.80 26.74 8.23
C LEU A 619 -16.66 27.60 7.66
N ASP A 620 -16.95 28.49 6.70
CA ASP A 620 -15.97 29.41 6.16
C ASP A 620 -15.55 30.47 7.19
N GLN A 621 -16.51 31.03 7.93
CA GLN A 621 -16.21 31.93 9.05
C GLN A 621 -15.39 31.24 10.13
N TRP A 622 -15.68 29.97 10.46
CA TRP A 622 -14.88 29.20 11.41
C TRP A 622 -13.41 29.06 10.96
N ARG A 623 -13.16 28.77 9.68
CA ARG A 623 -11.80 28.71 9.11
C ARG A 623 -11.10 30.07 9.17
N GLU A 624 -11.83 31.16 8.90
CA GLU A 624 -11.30 32.52 8.99
C GLU A 624 -10.97 32.91 10.43
N ARG A 625 -11.89 32.65 11.37
CA ARG A 625 -11.69 32.83 12.82
C ARG A 625 -10.46 32.06 13.29
N TRP A 626 -10.28 30.82 12.83
CA TRP A 626 -9.09 30.02 13.15
C TRP A 626 -7.79 30.62 12.59
N ALA A 627 -7.81 31.14 11.36
CA ALA A 627 -6.64 31.79 10.77
C ALA A 627 -6.21 33.05 11.56
N ARG A 628 -7.15 33.69 12.25
CA ARG A 628 -6.97 34.93 13.02
C ARG A 628 -6.87 34.71 14.55
N LEU A 629 -6.67 33.46 14.98
CA LEU A 629 -6.75 33.03 16.39
C LEU A 629 -5.92 33.85 17.39
N GLU A 630 -4.78 34.38 16.98
CA GLU A 630 -3.88 35.19 17.82
C GLU A 630 -3.98 36.70 17.55
N ALA A 631 -4.69 37.11 16.49
CA ALA A 631 -4.82 38.50 16.08
C ALA A 631 -5.99 39.22 16.75
N GLU A 632 -6.94 38.49 17.31
CA GLU A 632 -8.18 39.03 17.87
C GLU A 632 -8.23 38.96 19.39
N GLU A 633 -8.86 39.98 19.97
CA GLU A 633 -9.08 40.03 21.41
C GLU A 633 -10.15 39.01 21.83
N PRO A 634 -9.92 38.23 22.90
CA PRO A 634 -10.93 37.32 23.43
C PRO A 634 -12.20 38.06 23.86
N VAL A 635 -13.36 37.49 23.58
CA VAL A 635 -14.64 38.02 24.08
C VAL A 635 -15.01 37.32 25.38
N HIS A 636 -15.49 38.10 26.34
CA HIS A 636 -16.07 37.61 27.59
C HIS A 636 -17.59 37.78 27.54
N ILE A 637 -18.32 36.70 27.83
CA ILE A 637 -19.78 36.68 27.89
C ILE A 637 -20.19 36.35 29.32
N ASP A 638 -20.89 37.28 29.95
CA ASP A 638 -21.50 37.17 31.27
C ASP A 638 -22.98 37.63 31.22
N ASP A 639 -23.70 37.50 32.34
CA ASP A 639 -25.11 37.87 32.40
C ASP A 639 -25.37 39.39 32.20
N ALA A 640 -24.35 40.24 32.36
CA ALA A 640 -24.48 41.70 32.18
C ALA A 640 -24.25 42.13 30.73
N THR A 641 -23.30 41.49 30.05
CA THR A 641 -22.90 41.75 28.67
C THR A 641 -23.81 41.07 27.65
N ALA A 642 -24.44 39.95 28.01
CA ALA A 642 -25.42 39.26 27.16
C ALA A 642 -26.60 38.71 27.97
N PRO A 643 -27.61 39.55 28.28
CA PRO A 643 -28.73 39.19 29.14
C PRO A 643 -29.70 38.17 28.51
N ASP A 644 -29.72 38.06 27.18
CA ASP A 644 -30.61 37.17 26.41
C ASP A 644 -29.87 36.52 25.21
N PRO A 645 -30.47 35.52 24.54
CA PRO A 645 -29.86 34.87 23.37
C PRO A 645 -29.59 35.82 22.19
N GLU A 646 -30.46 36.81 21.95
CA GLU A 646 -30.29 37.75 20.83
C GLU A 646 -29.03 38.61 21.02
N ALA A 647 -28.76 39.05 22.25
CA ALA A 647 -27.55 39.77 22.62
C ALA A 647 -26.28 38.91 22.40
N VAL A 648 -26.33 37.62 22.71
CA VAL A 648 -25.21 36.68 22.42
C VAL A 648 -24.96 36.62 20.91
N CYS A 649 -26.01 36.42 20.11
CA CYS A 649 -25.88 36.40 18.65
C CYS A 649 -25.32 37.72 18.11
N GLY A 650 -25.84 38.87 18.56
CA GLY A 650 -25.36 40.19 18.14
C GLY A 650 -23.86 40.36 18.39
N LEU A 651 -23.40 40.00 19.59
CA LEU A 651 -21.99 40.09 19.98
C LEU A 651 -21.08 39.20 19.11
N LEU A 652 -21.53 37.99 18.77
CA LEU A 652 -20.78 37.03 17.95
C LEU A 652 -20.74 37.40 16.46
N MET A 653 -21.75 38.14 15.97
CA MET A 653 -21.85 38.57 14.57
C MET A 653 -21.16 39.91 14.32
N GLU A 654 -21.10 40.81 15.31
CA GLU A 654 -20.38 42.08 15.21
C GLU A 654 -18.86 41.86 15.03
N ARG A 655 -18.32 40.77 15.59
CA ARG A 655 -16.88 40.49 15.63
C ARG A 655 -16.57 39.08 15.09
N LEU A 656 -15.51 38.97 14.28
CA LEU A 656 -14.96 37.67 13.83
C LEU A 656 -14.16 36.96 14.94
N THR A 657 -14.67 37.00 16.17
CA THR A 657 -14.01 36.50 17.36
C THR A 657 -13.69 35.01 17.28
N ALA A 658 -12.41 34.69 17.44
CA ALA A 658 -11.93 33.31 17.47
C ALA A 658 -12.01 32.64 18.86
N ARG A 659 -12.11 33.44 19.93
CA ARG A 659 -12.02 32.96 21.32
C ARG A 659 -13.07 33.62 22.20
N VAL A 660 -13.88 32.79 22.87
CA VAL A 660 -14.92 33.23 23.81
C VAL A 660 -14.72 32.58 25.18
N THR A 661 -14.93 33.35 26.23
CA THR A 661 -15.07 32.86 27.61
C THR A 661 -16.50 33.07 28.09
N VAL A 662 -17.12 32.05 28.67
CA VAL A 662 -18.52 32.06 29.11
C VAL A 662 -18.58 31.96 30.64
N ASP A 663 -19.15 32.98 31.26
CA ASP A 663 -19.32 33.14 32.72
C ASP A 663 -20.73 33.65 33.03
N VAL A 664 -21.73 32.87 32.60
CA VAL A 664 -23.17 33.13 32.83
C VAL A 664 -23.73 32.19 33.88
N ALA A 665 -24.91 32.50 34.42
CA ALA A 665 -25.63 31.65 35.35
C ALA A 665 -25.78 30.19 34.84
N ALA A 666 -25.67 29.22 35.75
CA ALA A 666 -25.62 27.78 35.43
C ALA A 666 -26.76 27.29 34.52
N HIS A 667 -27.97 27.85 34.67
CA HIS A 667 -29.14 27.47 33.87
C HIS A 667 -29.10 27.98 32.41
N ARG A 668 -28.29 29.00 32.10
CA ARG A 668 -28.13 29.56 30.74
C ARG A 668 -26.90 29.02 30.00
N ARG A 669 -25.90 28.56 30.77
CA ARG A 669 -24.56 28.23 30.27
C ARG A 669 -24.56 27.31 29.06
N THR A 670 -25.26 26.18 29.14
CA THR A 670 -25.29 25.20 28.03
C THR A 670 -25.84 25.82 26.75
N GLY A 671 -26.91 26.62 26.84
CA GLY A 671 -27.46 27.34 25.68
C GLY A 671 -26.46 28.32 25.07
N VAL A 672 -25.80 29.13 25.89
CA VAL A 672 -24.79 30.11 25.42
C VAL A 672 -23.60 29.41 24.77
N VAL A 673 -23.07 28.33 25.38
CA VAL A 673 -21.97 27.54 24.80
C VAL A 673 -22.37 26.95 23.45
N GLN A 674 -23.56 26.35 23.34
CA GLN A 674 -24.05 25.78 22.09
C GLN A 674 -24.20 26.86 21.00
N MET A 675 -24.68 28.05 21.35
CA MET A 675 -24.77 29.19 20.42
C MET A 675 -23.40 29.64 19.92
N CYS A 676 -22.38 29.73 20.79
CA CYS A 676 -21.02 30.07 20.38
C CYS A 676 -20.46 29.05 19.37
N LEU A 677 -20.66 27.76 19.63
CA LEU A 677 -20.19 26.69 18.73
C LEU A 677 -20.95 26.69 17.39
N ALA A 678 -22.27 26.91 17.43
CA ALA A 678 -23.10 27.00 16.23
C ALA A 678 -22.82 28.25 15.38
N ALA A 679 -22.33 29.32 16.00
CA ALA A 679 -21.84 30.52 15.31
C ALA A 679 -20.42 30.37 14.73
N GLY A 680 -19.82 29.18 14.83
CA GLY A 680 -18.50 28.89 14.26
C GLY A 680 -17.32 29.39 15.11
N VAL A 681 -17.50 29.72 16.39
CA VAL A 681 -16.40 30.10 17.28
C VAL A 681 -15.52 28.87 17.58
N PRO A 682 -14.23 28.87 17.20
CA PRO A 682 -13.39 27.67 17.33
C PRO A 682 -12.93 27.39 18.77
N VAL A 683 -12.88 28.40 19.64
CA VAL A 683 -12.39 28.27 21.01
C VAL A 683 -13.40 28.85 22.00
N VAL A 684 -14.01 27.99 22.80
CA VAL A 684 -14.98 28.38 23.85
C VAL A 684 -14.54 27.78 25.18
N LEU A 685 -14.39 28.61 26.21
CA LEU A 685 -13.97 28.21 27.55
C LEU A 685 -15.07 28.54 28.57
N TRP A 686 -15.48 27.56 29.37
CA TRP A 686 -16.47 27.76 30.45
C TRP A 686 -16.13 26.93 31.68
N ASP A 687 -16.85 27.16 32.77
CA ASP A 687 -16.78 26.35 33.99
C ASP A 687 -18.10 25.62 34.25
N ARG A 688 -18.02 24.29 34.44
CA ARG A 688 -19.19 23.48 34.80
C ARG A 688 -19.68 23.72 36.23
N SER A 689 -18.87 24.25 37.14
CA SER A 689 -19.31 24.53 38.52
C SER A 689 -20.49 25.50 38.58
N GLY A 690 -20.59 26.42 37.61
CA GLY A 690 -21.65 27.43 37.55
C GLY A 690 -21.46 28.60 38.50
N GLU A 691 -20.27 28.74 39.11
CA GLU A 691 -19.91 29.89 39.94
C GLU A 691 -19.56 31.09 39.05
N GLN A 692 -20.26 32.21 39.25
CA GLN A 692 -19.92 33.48 38.60
C GLN A 692 -18.50 33.92 38.99
N GLY A 693 -17.74 34.43 38.03
CA GLY A 693 -16.36 34.86 38.25
C GLY A 693 -15.40 33.68 38.41
N SER A 694 -15.65 32.57 37.69
CA SER A 694 -14.88 31.32 37.83
C SER A 694 -13.36 31.59 37.85
N PRO A 695 -12.67 31.23 38.95
CA PRO A 695 -11.22 31.34 39.03
C PRO A 695 -10.50 30.50 37.97
N ALA A 696 -11.12 29.41 37.52
CA ALA A 696 -10.59 28.55 36.47
C ALA A 696 -10.63 29.21 35.09
N VAL A 697 -11.76 29.83 34.75
CA VAL A 697 -11.91 30.59 33.50
C VAL A 697 -10.97 31.78 33.50
N ARG A 698 -10.90 32.57 34.58
CA ARG A 698 -9.97 33.71 34.70
C ARG A 698 -8.51 33.29 34.58
N HIS A 699 -8.12 32.17 35.19
CA HIS A 699 -6.74 31.67 35.07
C HIS A 699 -6.38 31.32 33.63
N ALA A 700 -7.23 30.56 32.94
CA ALA A 700 -6.98 30.18 31.56
C ALA A 700 -7.16 31.38 30.60
N ALA A 701 -8.02 32.35 30.92
CA ALA A 701 -8.19 33.59 30.15
C ALA A 701 -6.86 34.37 30.00
N GLY A 702 -5.99 34.34 31.01
CA GLY A 702 -4.68 34.99 30.96
C GLY A 702 -3.62 34.29 30.08
N ALA A 703 -3.89 33.09 29.57
CA ALA A 703 -2.96 32.38 28.68
C ALA A 703 -3.16 32.79 27.20
N GLY A 704 -2.09 32.70 26.41
CA GLY A 704 -2.17 32.81 24.94
C GLY A 704 -3.09 31.71 24.38
N THR A 705 -3.78 31.97 23.27
CA THR A 705 -4.87 31.10 22.80
C THR A 705 -4.36 29.68 22.49
N ARG A 706 -3.20 29.54 21.83
CA ARG A 706 -2.55 28.22 21.62
C ARG A 706 -2.10 27.49 22.88
N GLN A 707 -1.96 28.18 24.01
CA GLN A 707 -1.54 27.60 25.29
C GLN A 707 -2.73 27.14 26.15
N LEU A 708 -3.96 27.44 25.76
CA LEU A 708 -5.16 27.14 26.54
C LEU A 708 -5.31 25.66 26.92
N PRO A 709 -5.11 24.67 26.02
CA PRO A 709 -5.21 23.27 26.41
C PRO A 709 -4.27 22.90 27.56
N GLU A 710 -3.03 23.40 27.53
CA GLU A 710 -2.03 23.16 28.58
C GLU A 710 -2.31 23.96 29.85
N ALA A 711 -2.85 25.19 29.73
CA ALA A 711 -3.27 26.00 30.87
C ALA A 711 -4.42 25.33 31.64
N VAL A 712 -5.42 24.80 30.94
CA VAL A 712 -6.54 24.06 31.53
C VAL A 712 -6.05 22.76 32.19
N ARG A 713 -5.16 22.00 31.53
CA ARG A 713 -4.51 20.81 32.12
C ARG A 713 -3.77 21.15 33.42
N THR A 714 -2.99 22.23 33.39
CA THR A 714 -2.22 22.70 34.55
C THR A 714 -3.15 23.11 35.69
N TYR A 715 -4.26 23.79 35.40
CA TYR A 715 -5.27 24.14 36.39
C TYR A 715 -5.87 22.88 37.04
N ARG A 716 -6.33 21.91 36.24
CA ARG A 716 -6.87 20.63 36.72
C ARG A 716 -5.87 19.88 37.61
N THR A 717 -4.59 19.89 37.24
CA THR A 717 -3.51 19.30 38.05
C THR A 717 -3.37 20.01 39.40
N LYS A 718 -3.41 21.35 39.42
CA LYS A 718 -3.35 22.15 40.65
C LYS A 718 -4.57 21.92 41.54
N THR A 719 -5.78 21.77 40.98
CA THR A 719 -6.99 21.41 41.72
C THR A 719 -6.84 20.08 42.46
N LEU A 720 -6.13 19.08 41.91
CA LEU A 720 -5.86 17.82 42.61
C LEU A 720 -4.88 17.98 43.78
N GLN A 721 -3.93 18.92 43.67
CA GLN A 721 -2.95 19.19 44.72
C GLN A 721 -3.54 20.06 45.85
N ARG A 722 -4.32 21.08 45.48
CA ARG A 722 -4.84 22.13 46.36
C ARG A 722 -6.27 22.50 45.95
N PRO A 723 -7.27 21.65 46.25
CA PRO A 723 -8.64 21.86 45.78
C PRO A 723 -9.30 23.13 46.31
N GLY A 724 -8.89 23.63 47.49
CA GLY A 724 -9.39 24.89 48.05
C GLY A 724 -8.87 26.14 47.33
N ASP A 725 -7.63 26.10 46.82
CA ASP A 725 -7.00 27.24 46.14
C ASP A 725 -7.39 27.33 44.66
N TYR A 726 -7.82 26.21 44.07
CA TYR A 726 -8.15 26.08 42.64
C TYR A 726 -9.54 25.46 42.44
N PRO A 727 -10.62 26.16 42.86
CA PRO A 727 -12.00 25.71 42.67
C PRO A 727 -12.42 25.75 41.19
N GLY A 728 -13.57 25.19 40.86
CA GLY A 728 -14.07 25.16 39.48
C GLY A 728 -13.66 23.94 38.66
N ARG A 729 -14.29 23.80 37.50
CA ARG A 729 -14.24 22.65 36.58
C ARG A 729 -14.20 23.18 35.14
N PRO A 730 -13.05 23.73 34.69
CA PRO A 730 -12.94 24.33 33.38
C PRO A 730 -13.13 23.28 32.28
N VAL A 731 -13.85 23.66 31.22
CA VAL A 731 -14.04 22.89 29.99
C VAL A 731 -13.66 23.77 28.81
N LEU A 732 -12.91 23.21 27.87
CA LEU A 732 -12.39 23.91 26.70
C LEU A 732 -12.90 23.22 25.44
N ALA A 733 -13.79 23.88 24.72
CA ALA A 733 -14.07 23.52 23.34
C ALA A 733 -12.96 24.03 22.43
N TRP A 734 -12.47 23.15 21.56
CA TRP A 734 -11.33 23.42 20.69
C TRP A 734 -11.55 22.75 19.33
N ALA A 735 -11.93 23.55 18.33
CA ALA A 735 -12.16 23.10 16.97
C ALA A 735 -11.08 23.67 16.03
N ASP A 736 -9.98 22.91 15.89
CA ASP A 736 -8.84 23.26 15.03
C ASP A 736 -9.18 23.05 13.55
N ALA A 737 -9.28 24.14 12.78
CA ALA A 737 -9.62 24.07 11.36
C ALA A 737 -8.53 23.48 10.47
N GLY A 738 -7.30 23.38 10.98
CA GLY A 738 -6.18 22.74 10.29
C GLY A 738 -6.11 21.23 10.50
N ARG A 739 -7.00 20.65 11.30
CA ARG A 739 -6.96 19.23 11.65
C ARG A 739 -8.19 18.49 11.17
N ALA A 740 -7.97 17.38 10.45
CA ALA A 740 -9.05 16.50 10.01
C ALA A 740 -9.75 15.84 11.20
N LEU A 741 -11.05 15.60 11.05
CA LEU A 741 -11.84 14.73 11.93
C LEU A 741 -12.13 13.41 11.21
N PRO A 742 -12.37 12.31 11.95
CA PRO A 742 -12.82 11.07 11.33
C PRO A 742 -14.11 11.31 10.55
N ARG A 743 -14.36 10.55 9.47
CA ARG A 743 -15.68 10.56 8.82
C ARG A 743 -16.69 10.07 9.84
N LEU A 744 -17.50 11.00 10.33
CA LEU A 744 -18.58 10.69 11.24
C LEU A 744 -19.76 10.32 10.35
N ASP A 745 -20.18 9.07 10.37
CA ASP A 745 -21.51 8.72 9.90
C ASP A 745 -22.47 9.46 10.84
N LEU A 746 -22.98 10.59 10.36
CA LEU A 746 -24.06 11.32 11.00
C LEU A 746 -25.31 10.51 10.68
N VAL A 747 -25.74 9.71 11.65
CA VAL A 747 -27.05 9.06 11.59
C VAL A 747 -28.07 10.14 11.89
N ASP A 748 -29.01 10.34 10.98
CA ASP A 748 -30.14 11.25 11.16
C ASP A 748 -30.90 10.82 12.44
N PRO A 749 -31.21 11.72 13.40
CA PRO A 749 -31.84 11.36 14.68
C PRO A 749 -33.32 10.94 14.54
N THR A 750 -33.75 10.44 13.39
CA THR A 750 -35.15 10.05 13.11
C THR A 750 -35.36 8.61 12.62
N GLU A 751 -34.39 7.70 12.84
CA GLU A 751 -34.66 6.25 12.77
C GLU A 751 -34.87 5.60 14.14
#